data_AF-A0A7I7KAE1-F1
#
_entry.id   AF-A0A7I7KAE1-F1
#
_cell.length_a   1.000
_cell.length_b   1.000
_cell.length_c   1.000
_cell.angle_alpha   90.00
_cell.angle_beta   90.00
_cell.angle_gamma   90.00
#
_symmetry.space_group_name_H-M   'P 1'
#
loop_
_entity.id
_entity.type
_entity.pdbx_description
1 polymer ?
#
loop_
_entity_poly.entity_id
_entity_poly.type
_entity_poly.pdbx_seq_one_letter_code
_entity_poly.pdbx_strand_id
1 'polypeptide(L)'
;MGVNTRFRVIADSTGGIFLMAACAATNQADGAENSGACARASRRRSEDFAVRRWLKVGAASAGLGAALVGLSLMGPQVGVAAADDTGSSAASSSESASSSGRNERSERDSATRSKRTRSSADSIGTGDRRAARSTVDVLDARDGEASDELVDETTIAATDLSDAGSGSTSPTEDPDDKTEHRVAPATHTSTELRVLADTEAPAADAATSLPAPLAPLTSQGLFTFLFGNGTAARPNGGILIGNGYSWTAATCPAVTACTGGNGGLFGNGGSGFNGGNGGRAGLFGDGGDGGNGVAGVNSGAGGRGGAGGLIYGDGGDGGDGATTTEGSAGGQGGSAGTFGHGGAGGNGGSSTGQFRGGTGGRGGSGGLLWGDGGNGGGGGSAIFNGQTGGVGGRGGDTGLLSLTGGAGSGGVGGAGSFGGQGGDGGDVGLLAVSGMGGAGGAGGNSPFHGATENHGGDGGTGGRGGLLIGSGGDGGAGGDGGGHGGNGGDVGLLSLFGTGGDGGDGGVGQEGRPGTNGSEDLPDGGTGAAGSRGGSGGDGGNGSQIFGTGGDGGHGGAGGTGGKGGQGVHRKKVEVGPGRDGGDGGDGGSGGPGGAVGGVAGNGRFFFVIPANGTNGASGPGGDGGKGGNGGDGGWSEDGSDGGNAGNGGNGGDGALGGAGSAGGAGGEGGAGGAGADANATHTAGDGGNGGNGGVGGPGGPGDGDDQGGDGGVGGVGGGGGNGGDAGTAGNGGNGGNGGDGGDGAATDGGGGLGGAQGDGGVGGSGADDTSGDDGTSGARGEDGSAAASASSLVNFETAEPPSLLAGIGRALAYVFFNRAPSVSPEFGGQSGANKAITIDLNGRSNNGFDLTYTIKQDPRYGRLVPGAEPGTYTYIANPTLTRPGITDSFVITVDNGAAARMPGLAGLLQTLLHNFAVRLGFAEPATRDEQITVEVKGDGQYGNAIDAKKYWVSQSYSNCVLQASAAAVGQATRSTPPTEERMVELAKTTDSVATPGRKMYLHERIDEGVDEQDAAVLMERYFNVSTTYQKFVSYDEDGNRIGATPDDGERALRELQAALARGEATMVAYPVSIIWTAVTDFVPGPEDSYSYADHAAVVTQVDLRRKIVYVNDSSMTNDNKSVGQGKAIPIGVFMAGWQVADYELITVKAKSPVSPSIAA
;
A
#
# COMPACT_ATOMS: atom_id res chain seq x y z
N MET A 1 -8.23 3.29 -59.68
CA MET A 1 -8.56 2.11 -60.51
C MET A 1 -8.66 0.91 -59.58
N GLY A 2 -9.57 -0.06 -59.67
CA GLY A 2 -10.77 -0.19 -60.52
C GLY A 2 -11.16 -1.68 -60.69
N VAL A 3 -12.44 -2.02 -60.44
CA VAL A 3 -13.04 -3.39 -60.52
C VAL A 3 -12.53 -4.38 -59.43
N ASN A 4 -13.30 -5.01 -58.53
CA ASN A 4 -14.75 -5.22 -58.27
C ASN A 4 -15.45 -6.45 -58.91
N THR A 5 -15.20 -7.64 -58.35
CA THR A 5 -16.09 -8.83 -58.42
C THR A 5 -15.88 -9.65 -57.12
N ARG A 6 -16.80 -9.93 -56.18
CA ARG A 6 -18.27 -10.17 -56.07
C ARG A 6 -18.73 -11.64 -56.16
N PHE A 7 -19.60 -11.98 -55.19
CA PHE A 7 -20.46 -13.18 -55.00
C PHE A 7 -19.82 -14.52 -54.57
N ARG A 8 -20.52 -15.43 -53.84
CA ARG A 8 -21.51 -15.31 -52.73
C ARG A 8 -21.82 -16.70 -52.13
N VAL A 9 -21.83 -16.78 -50.79
CA VAL A 9 -22.58 -17.70 -49.88
C VAL A 9 -23.44 -18.82 -50.48
N ILE A 10 -23.29 -20.06 -49.96
CA ILE A 10 -24.38 -20.93 -49.43
C ILE A 10 -23.79 -22.04 -48.53
N ALA A 11 -24.64 -22.55 -47.63
CA ALA A 11 -24.43 -23.55 -46.56
C ALA A 11 -24.10 -24.98 -47.11
N ASP A 12 -23.89 -26.04 -46.32
CA ASP A 12 -24.42 -26.33 -44.96
C ASP A 12 -23.66 -27.43 -44.16
N SER A 13 -23.95 -27.47 -42.86
CA SER A 13 -23.98 -28.56 -41.85
C SER A 13 -22.95 -29.71 -41.74
N THR A 14 -22.80 -30.15 -40.48
CA THR A 14 -22.38 -31.49 -39.97
C THR A 14 -20.96 -32.03 -40.17
N GLY A 15 -20.28 -32.26 -39.03
CA GLY A 15 -20.11 -33.66 -38.57
C GLY A 15 -18.71 -34.28 -38.52
N GLY A 16 -18.16 -34.43 -37.30
CA GLY A 16 -17.65 -35.71 -36.80
C GLY A 16 -16.46 -36.43 -37.47
N ILE A 17 -15.25 -36.09 -37.04
CA ILE A 17 -14.11 -36.98 -36.67
C ILE A 17 -14.18 -38.46 -37.17
N PHE A 18 -13.21 -38.93 -37.99
CA PHE A 18 -12.28 -40.06 -37.66
C PHE A 18 -11.21 -40.37 -38.76
N LEU A 19 -9.94 -40.41 -38.32
CA LEU A 19 -8.77 -41.26 -38.72
C LEU A 19 -8.39 -41.65 -40.19
N MET A 20 -7.07 -41.49 -40.42
CA MET A 20 -6.08 -42.46 -40.97
C MET A 20 -5.75 -42.60 -42.48
N ALA A 21 -4.43 -42.72 -42.71
CA ALA A 21 -3.70 -43.43 -43.77
C ALA A 21 -3.69 -42.87 -45.22
N ALA A 22 -2.61 -42.99 -46.01
CA ALA A 22 -1.17 -43.27 -45.74
C ALA A 22 -0.29 -43.07 -47.01
N CYS A 23 1.05 -42.99 -46.83
CA CYS A 23 2.11 -43.13 -47.88
C CYS A 23 2.20 -42.02 -48.97
N ALA A 24 3.34 -41.76 -49.63
CA ALA A 24 4.70 -42.35 -49.64
C ALA A 24 5.78 -41.34 -50.14
N ALA A 25 7.08 -41.69 -49.97
CA ALA A 25 8.30 -41.47 -50.81
C ALA A 25 8.43 -40.25 -51.79
N THR A 26 9.61 -39.69 -52.11
CA THR A 26 11.01 -40.19 -52.10
C THR A 26 12.05 -39.02 -52.07
N ASN A 27 13.37 -39.33 -52.03
CA ASN A 27 14.52 -38.39 -51.93
C ASN A 27 15.24 -38.05 -53.29
N GLN A 28 16.32 -37.25 -53.20
CA GLN A 28 17.48 -37.09 -54.14
C GLN A 28 17.30 -36.20 -55.40
N ALA A 29 18.33 -35.55 -56.00
CA ALA A 29 19.74 -35.18 -55.64
C ALA A 29 20.30 -34.17 -56.72
N ASP A 30 21.50 -33.56 -56.70
CA ASP A 30 22.65 -33.58 -55.77
C ASP A 30 23.12 -32.12 -55.41
N GLY A 31 24.31 -31.49 -55.62
CA GLY A 31 25.66 -31.82 -56.17
C GLY A 31 25.92 -31.20 -57.55
N ALA A 32 27.08 -30.62 -57.91
CA ALA A 32 28.36 -30.29 -57.21
C ALA A 32 28.96 -28.99 -57.87
N GLU A 33 30.19 -28.45 -57.69
CA GLU A 33 31.53 -28.77 -57.13
C GLU A 33 32.19 -27.45 -56.59
N ASN A 34 33.37 -27.33 -55.93
CA ASN A 34 34.28 -28.18 -55.13
C ASN A 34 35.79 -27.81 -55.33
N SER A 35 36.27 -26.67 -54.79
CA SER A 35 37.70 -26.35 -54.56
C SER A 35 37.87 -25.06 -53.73
N GLY A 36 38.96 -24.82 -53.00
CA GLY A 36 40.08 -25.70 -52.65
C GLY A 36 41.22 -24.99 -51.88
N ALA A 37 41.55 -25.48 -50.67
CA ALA A 37 42.54 -24.95 -49.69
C ALA A 37 42.22 -23.55 -49.08
N CYS A 38 42.46 -23.27 -47.80
CA CYS A 38 43.16 -24.00 -46.72
C CYS A 38 42.31 -24.09 -45.42
N ALA A 39 42.66 -25.00 -44.48
CA ALA A 39 42.14 -25.16 -43.09
C ALA A 39 40.64 -24.84 -42.83
N ARG A 40 39.68 -25.79 -42.88
CA ARG A 40 39.32 -26.84 -41.88
C ARG A 40 39.27 -26.36 -40.41
N ALA A 41 38.28 -26.70 -39.58
CA ALA A 41 36.95 -27.35 -39.68
C ALA A 41 36.18 -27.10 -38.34
N SER A 42 34.90 -27.40 -38.04
CA SER A 42 33.79 -28.21 -38.63
C SER A 42 32.44 -27.64 -38.10
N ARG A 43 31.30 -27.63 -38.80
CA ARG A 43 30.23 -28.69 -38.93
C ARG A 43 29.74 -29.27 -37.57
N ARG A 44 28.43 -29.54 -37.31
CA ARG A 44 27.17 -29.40 -38.10
C ARG A 44 25.90 -29.64 -37.23
N ARG A 45 24.74 -29.10 -37.68
CA ARG A 45 23.35 -29.65 -37.66
C ARG A 45 22.81 -30.54 -36.51
N SER A 46 21.75 -30.02 -35.86
CA SER A 46 20.36 -30.56 -35.76
C SER A 46 20.04 -32.08 -35.80
N GLU A 47 19.37 -32.56 -34.74
CA GLU A 47 18.43 -33.70 -34.60
C GLU A 47 17.86 -33.63 -33.16
N ASP A 48 16.68 -34.14 -32.74
CA ASP A 48 15.38 -34.33 -33.42
C ASP A 48 14.25 -34.37 -32.33
N PHE A 49 12.97 -34.32 -32.70
CA PHE A 49 11.83 -34.21 -31.75
C PHE A 49 11.31 -35.58 -31.24
N ALA A 50 10.94 -35.68 -29.96
CA ALA A 50 10.22 -36.84 -29.39
C ALA A 50 9.12 -36.43 -28.40
N VAL A 51 7.99 -37.15 -28.39
CA VAL A 51 6.73 -36.71 -27.76
C VAL A 51 5.95 -37.88 -27.11
N ARG A 52 5.36 -37.61 -25.91
CA ARG A 52 4.34 -38.36 -25.11
C ARG A 52 4.80 -39.03 -23.79
N ARG A 53 4.38 -38.40 -22.68
CA ARG A 53 3.29 -38.83 -21.77
C ARG A 53 3.36 -40.26 -21.20
N TRP A 54 3.33 -40.42 -19.86
CA TRP A 54 2.29 -41.16 -19.09
C TRP A 54 2.56 -41.20 -17.55
N LEU A 55 1.71 -40.50 -16.79
CA LEU A 55 1.04 -40.88 -15.52
C LEU A 55 1.74 -41.71 -14.40
N LYS A 56 1.65 -41.12 -13.19
CA LYS A 56 1.35 -41.69 -11.84
C LYS A 56 2.47 -42.09 -10.84
N VAL A 57 2.49 -41.28 -9.76
CA VAL A 57 2.41 -41.63 -8.32
C VAL A 57 3.61 -42.33 -7.65
N GLY A 58 4.09 -41.73 -6.55
CA GLY A 58 4.88 -42.42 -5.52
C GLY A 58 5.62 -41.49 -4.55
N ALA A 59 5.63 -41.86 -3.28
CA ALA A 59 6.40 -41.27 -2.18
C ALA A 59 7.30 -42.38 -1.56
N ALA A 60 7.82 -42.38 -0.33
CA ALA A 60 7.89 -41.43 0.80
C ALA A 60 9.24 -41.74 1.52
N SER A 61 9.56 -41.56 2.80
CA SER A 61 8.98 -41.03 4.07
C SER A 61 10.16 -40.97 5.06
N ALA A 62 10.15 -40.14 6.11
CA ALA A 62 11.24 -40.09 7.10
C ALA A 62 11.41 -41.39 7.93
N GLY A 63 12.62 -41.65 8.46
CA GLY A 63 12.90 -42.90 9.20
C GLY A 63 14.27 -43.04 9.90
N LEU A 64 14.49 -42.27 10.98
CA LEU A 64 15.34 -42.52 12.17
C LEU A 64 16.22 -43.80 12.28
N GLY A 65 17.47 -43.65 12.79
CA GLY A 65 17.87 -44.39 14.01
C GLY A 65 19.31 -44.92 14.21
N ALA A 66 19.81 -44.75 15.45
CA ALA A 66 20.68 -45.67 16.22
C ALA A 66 22.20 -45.87 15.93
N ALA A 67 23.02 -44.88 16.32
CA ALA A 67 23.97 -44.92 17.46
C ALA A 67 24.96 -46.11 17.76
N LEU A 68 26.23 -45.73 18.05
CA LEU A 68 27.25 -46.38 18.94
C LEU A 68 27.89 -47.72 18.46
N VAL A 69 29.20 -48.03 18.55
CA VAL A 69 30.35 -47.62 19.39
C VAL A 69 31.69 -47.76 18.59
N GLY A 70 32.73 -46.94 18.83
CA GLY A 70 34.11 -47.24 18.33
C GLY A 70 35.17 -46.11 18.45
N LEU A 71 36.05 -46.18 19.45
CA LEU A 71 36.92 -45.08 19.91
C LEU A 71 38.16 -44.72 19.04
N SER A 72 38.47 -43.42 18.92
CA SER A 72 39.83 -42.79 19.02
C SER A 72 40.92 -42.94 17.92
N LEU A 73 41.27 -41.84 17.19
CA LEU A 73 42.43 -40.94 17.49
C LEU A 73 42.78 -39.87 16.39
N MET A 74 42.92 -38.61 16.82
CA MET A 74 43.73 -37.47 16.28
C MET A 74 43.55 -36.88 14.86
N GLY A 75 43.52 -35.53 14.79
CA GLY A 75 44.00 -34.73 13.64
C GLY A 75 42.91 -33.94 12.88
N PRO A 76 42.94 -32.58 12.87
CA PRO A 76 41.87 -31.75 12.30
C PRO A 76 42.18 -31.18 10.90
N GLN A 77 41.25 -30.33 10.44
CA GLN A 77 41.19 -29.55 9.19
C GLN A 77 40.53 -30.25 7.99
N VAL A 78 39.22 -30.03 7.90
CA VAL A 78 38.42 -30.18 6.68
C VAL A 78 37.81 -28.81 6.39
N GLY A 79 38.01 -28.29 5.19
CA GLY A 79 37.31 -27.13 4.64
C GLY A 79 36.89 -27.47 3.22
N VAL A 80 35.58 -27.64 3.00
CA VAL A 80 35.00 -28.02 1.72
C VAL A 80 34.00 -26.94 1.31
N ALA A 81 33.93 -26.70 0.00
CA ALA A 81 33.21 -25.63 -0.67
C ALA A 81 31.79 -25.34 -0.16
N ALA A 82 31.44 -24.05 -0.20
CA ALA A 82 30.07 -23.58 -0.40
C ALA A 82 29.81 -23.37 -1.90
N ALA A 83 28.60 -23.75 -2.34
CA ALA A 83 27.89 -23.50 -3.61
C ALA A 83 26.71 -24.51 -3.63
N ASP A 84 25.49 -24.22 -4.09
CA ASP A 84 25.01 -23.11 -4.92
C ASP A 84 23.84 -22.33 -4.28
N ASP A 85 23.62 -21.12 -4.79
CA ASP A 85 22.46 -20.26 -4.49
C ASP A 85 21.21 -20.62 -5.32
N THR A 86 20.04 -20.18 -4.86
CA THR A 86 18.83 -20.05 -5.70
C THR A 86 18.26 -18.63 -5.64
N GLY A 87 19.07 -17.66 -6.08
CA GLY A 87 18.61 -16.30 -6.36
C GLY A 87 17.98 -16.19 -7.76
N SER A 88 16.86 -15.48 -7.88
CA SER A 88 16.29 -15.01 -9.16
C SER A 88 15.38 -13.81 -8.87
N SER A 89 15.89 -12.58 -8.81
CA SER A 89 16.34 -11.72 -9.92
C SER A 89 15.17 -11.14 -10.74
N ALA A 90 14.90 -9.85 -10.55
CA ALA A 90 13.92 -9.10 -11.33
C ALA A 90 14.33 -8.96 -12.81
N ALA A 91 13.36 -8.70 -13.68
CA ALA A 91 13.58 -8.54 -15.11
C ALA A 91 14.03 -7.11 -15.44
N SER A 92 15.18 -6.98 -16.11
CA SER A 92 15.58 -5.75 -16.81
C SER A 92 15.26 -5.87 -18.30
N SER A 93 14.81 -4.78 -18.92
CA SER A 93 14.62 -4.67 -20.37
C SER A 93 15.22 -3.36 -20.88
N SER A 94 16.01 -3.45 -21.95
CA SER A 94 16.92 -2.40 -22.39
C SER A 94 16.26 -1.29 -23.20
N GLU A 95 16.73 -0.06 -23.01
CA GLU A 95 16.60 1.02 -23.98
C GLU A 95 17.11 0.64 -25.38
N SER A 96 16.72 1.37 -26.43
CA SER A 96 17.17 1.14 -27.80
C SER A 96 17.60 2.43 -28.52
N ALA A 97 18.78 2.94 -28.17
CA ALA A 97 19.41 4.08 -28.84
C ALA A 97 19.69 3.79 -30.33
N SER A 98 18.95 4.46 -31.24
CA SER A 98 19.04 4.25 -32.69
C SER A 98 20.15 5.09 -33.34
N SER A 99 21.40 4.63 -33.22
CA SER A 99 22.55 5.31 -33.83
C SER A 99 22.54 5.23 -35.37
N SER A 100 22.39 6.37 -36.04
CA SER A 100 22.35 6.48 -37.52
C SER A 100 23.64 7.07 -38.09
N GLY A 101 24.71 6.27 -38.10
CA GLY A 101 26.03 6.70 -38.56
C GLY A 101 26.10 7.10 -40.04
N ARG A 102 26.35 8.38 -40.32
CA ARG A 102 26.91 8.87 -41.59
C ARG A 102 28.21 9.62 -41.28
N ASN A 103 29.30 9.25 -41.97
CA ASN A 103 30.66 9.59 -41.57
C ASN A 103 31.49 10.01 -42.79
N GLU A 104 31.89 11.28 -42.86
CA GLU A 104 32.96 11.74 -43.77
C GLU A 104 33.87 12.81 -43.15
N ARG A 105 35.19 12.52 -43.26
CA ARG A 105 36.30 13.48 -43.43
C ARG A 105 36.58 14.52 -42.32
N SER A 106 37.52 14.14 -41.44
CA SER A 106 38.50 15.07 -40.86
C SER A 106 39.46 15.61 -41.94
N GLU A 107 39.92 16.87 -41.82
CA GLU A 107 41.25 17.31 -42.28
C GLU A 107 41.63 18.75 -41.85
N ARG A 108 42.86 18.88 -41.31
CA ARG A 108 43.78 20.06 -41.35
C ARG A 108 43.58 21.31 -40.48
N ASP A 109 44.38 21.35 -39.41
CA ASP A 109 45.58 22.21 -39.24
C ASP A 109 45.58 23.74 -39.48
N SER A 110 45.98 24.44 -38.41
CA SER A 110 47.05 25.46 -38.35
C SER A 110 46.94 26.85 -39.02
N ALA A 111 47.08 27.89 -38.15
CA ALA A 111 47.43 29.30 -38.43
C ALA A 111 46.35 30.18 -39.13
N THR A 112 46.35 31.53 -39.05
CA THR A 112 47.45 32.48 -38.82
C THR A 112 47.03 33.80 -38.12
N ARG A 113 47.96 34.35 -37.32
CA ARG A 113 47.95 35.64 -36.60
C ARG A 113 47.99 36.92 -37.48
N SER A 114 46.95 37.76 -37.43
CA SER A 114 46.97 39.24 -37.67
C SER A 114 45.55 39.84 -37.50
N LYS A 115 45.33 41.12 -37.15
CA LYS A 115 46.22 42.32 -37.11
C LYS A 115 45.75 43.33 -36.03
N ARG A 116 46.66 44.18 -35.52
CA ARG A 116 46.38 45.27 -34.56
C ARG A 116 46.20 46.63 -35.27
N THR A 117 45.23 47.44 -34.84
CA THR A 117 45.24 48.93 -34.74
C THR A 117 44.07 49.33 -33.82
N ARG A 118 44.15 50.06 -32.68
CA ARG A 118 45.00 51.15 -32.13
C ARG A 118 44.34 52.56 -32.19
N SER A 119 43.62 52.91 -31.12
CA SER A 119 43.52 54.25 -30.51
C SER A 119 42.68 54.12 -29.21
N SER A 120 43.09 54.36 -27.96
CA SER A 120 44.18 55.15 -27.31
C SER A 120 43.82 56.59 -26.90
N ALA A 121 43.06 56.72 -25.79
CA ALA A 121 43.18 57.72 -24.70
C ALA A 121 42.28 57.21 -23.55
N ASP A 122 42.73 56.97 -22.31
CA ASP A 122 43.17 57.90 -21.24
C ASP A 122 42.05 58.77 -20.65
N SER A 123 41.92 58.96 -19.32
CA SER A 123 42.86 58.66 -18.21
C SER A 123 42.21 58.41 -16.83
N ILE A 124 42.81 57.50 -16.04
CA ILE A 124 43.20 57.59 -14.61
C ILE A 124 42.26 58.39 -13.64
N GLY A 125 41.84 57.87 -12.47
CA GLY A 125 42.06 56.55 -11.84
C GLY A 125 41.97 56.57 -10.29
N THR A 126 42.03 55.39 -9.66
CA THR A 126 42.32 55.09 -8.23
C THR A 126 41.58 55.85 -7.11
N GLY A 127 40.72 55.15 -6.36
CA GLY A 127 40.16 55.61 -5.08
C GLY A 127 39.55 54.48 -4.24
N ASP A 128 40.15 54.17 -3.10
CA ASP A 128 39.79 53.07 -2.18
C ASP A 128 39.05 53.61 -0.92
N ARG A 129 38.28 52.74 -0.24
CA ARG A 129 37.79 52.79 1.17
C ARG A 129 36.42 53.42 1.53
N ARG A 130 35.62 52.55 2.18
CA ARG A 130 34.95 52.68 3.50
C ARG A 130 33.90 53.80 3.78
N ALA A 131 32.65 53.32 3.90
CA ALA A 131 31.86 53.22 5.15
C ALA A 131 31.32 54.47 5.91
N ALA A 132 29.99 54.41 6.13
CA ALA A 132 29.22 54.66 7.36
C ALA A 132 28.75 56.09 7.78
N ARG A 133 27.43 56.18 8.06
CA ARG A 133 26.66 57.12 8.94
C ARG A 133 26.76 58.63 8.62
N SER A 134 25.71 59.46 8.68
CA SER A 134 24.64 59.52 9.70
C SER A 134 23.49 60.49 9.30
N THR A 135 22.36 60.40 10.03
CA THR A 135 21.39 61.43 10.51
C THR A 135 21.70 62.94 10.31
N VAL A 136 20.77 63.91 10.29
CA VAL A 136 19.43 64.08 10.95
C VAL A 136 18.57 65.20 10.27
N ASP A 137 17.28 65.32 10.65
CA ASP A 137 16.45 66.55 10.81
C ASP A 137 16.02 67.47 9.62
N VAL A 138 14.89 68.21 9.60
CA VAL A 138 13.56 68.14 10.30
C VAL A 138 12.56 69.21 9.73
N LEU A 139 11.22 69.06 9.98
CA LEU A 139 10.09 70.02 9.77
C LEU A 139 9.63 70.31 8.30
N ASP A 140 8.40 70.75 8.00
CA ASP A 140 7.28 71.32 8.81
C ASP A 140 5.87 70.84 8.31
N ALA A 141 4.74 71.34 8.86
CA ALA A 141 3.50 70.53 9.01
C ALA A 141 2.12 71.08 8.52
N ARG A 142 1.11 70.15 8.53
CA ARG A 142 -0.39 70.32 8.69
C ARG A 142 -1.27 70.76 7.48
N ASP A 143 -2.56 70.40 7.38
CA ASP A 143 -3.55 69.65 8.22
C ASP A 143 -4.51 68.81 7.31
N GLY A 144 -5.14 67.72 7.80
CA GLY A 144 -6.32 67.10 7.14
C GLY A 144 -6.59 65.59 7.40
N GLU A 145 -7.46 65.26 8.37
CA GLU A 145 -7.89 63.89 8.75
C GLU A 145 -8.76 63.18 7.67
N ALA A 146 -8.97 61.84 7.62
CA ALA A 146 -8.76 60.80 8.66
C ALA A 146 -8.56 59.35 8.12
N SER A 147 -7.62 58.60 8.75
CA SER A 147 -7.64 57.15 9.13
C SER A 147 -8.32 56.10 8.20
N ASP A 148 -7.66 55.08 7.61
CA ASP A 148 -6.27 54.54 7.78
C ASP A 148 -5.96 53.94 9.18
N GLU A 149 -4.98 53.07 9.48
CA GLU A 149 -3.80 52.36 8.86
C GLU A 149 -3.50 51.14 9.82
N LEU A 150 -2.83 49.98 9.59
CA LEU A 150 -2.33 49.09 8.50
C LEU A 150 -2.65 47.60 8.95
N VAL A 151 -2.00 46.44 8.76
CA VAL A 151 -0.70 45.82 8.28
C VAL A 151 0.61 46.20 9.03
N ASP A 152 1.72 45.44 9.05
CA ASP A 152 2.14 44.17 8.40
C ASP A 152 3.25 43.41 9.20
N GLU A 153 3.93 42.44 8.56
CA GLU A 153 5.23 41.74 8.80
C GLU A 153 6.40 42.47 9.56
N THR A 154 7.58 41.89 9.92
CA THR A 154 8.31 40.66 9.47
C THR A 154 9.27 40.06 10.54
N THR A 155 9.64 38.77 10.35
CA THR A 155 10.77 37.94 10.85
C THR A 155 11.86 38.47 11.84
N ILE A 156 12.25 37.61 12.81
CA ILE A 156 13.65 37.35 13.24
C ILE A 156 13.84 35.83 13.49
N ALA A 157 15.07 35.33 13.32
CA ALA A 157 15.45 33.90 13.29
C ALA A 157 15.64 33.20 14.65
N ALA A 158 15.90 31.88 14.59
CA ALA A 158 16.01 30.95 15.72
C ALA A 158 17.36 30.96 16.47
N THR A 159 17.40 30.31 17.64
CA THR A 159 18.61 29.95 18.41
C THR A 159 18.43 28.59 19.09
N ASP A 160 19.53 27.83 19.23
CA ASP A 160 19.58 26.45 19.77
C ASP A 160 18.88 26.21 21.11
N LEU A 161 18.43 24.96 21.30
CA LEU A 161 18.31 24.33 22.61
C LEU A 161 18.99 22.94 22.56
N SER A 162 20.10 22.82 23.29
CA SER A 162 20.97 21.65 23.30
C SER A 162 20.56 20.56 24.31
N ASP A 163 20.98 19.34 24.01
CA ASP A 163 21.06 18.17 24.90
C ASP A 163 21.33 18.48 26.40
N ALA A 164 20.52 17.87 27.27
CA ALA A 164 20.90 17.43 28.62
C ALA A 164 19.88 16.41 29.17
N GLY A 165 20.31 15.18 29.46
CA GLY A 165 19.42 14.09 29.91
C GLY A 165 19.19 13.95 31.43
N SER A 166 18.12 13.20 31.76
CA SER A 166 17.91 12.37 32.97
C SER A 166 18.34 12.92 34.37
N GLY A 167 17.38 13.31 35.21
CA GLY A 167 17.65 13.57 36.63
C GLY A 167 16.42 13.90 37.51
N SER A 168 15.98 12.96 38.35
CA SER A 168 14.90 13.17 39.32
C SER A 168 15.33 13.95 40.56
N THR A 169 14.73 15.12 40.84
CA THR A 169 14.36 15.58 42.22
C THR A 169 13.42 16.79 42.21
N SER A 170 12.46 16.82 43.14
CA SER A 170 11.74 18.02 43.61
C SER A 170 12.17 18.36 45.06
N PRO A 171 11.66 19.40 45.76
CA PRO A 171 10.89 20.59 45.32
C PRO A 171 11.44 21.93 45.91
N THR A 172 10.85 23.08 45.54
CA THR A 172 10.56 24.34 46.32
C THR A 172 10.45 25.51 45.33
N GLU A 173 9.65 26.56 45.46
CA GLU A 173 8.46 26.97 46.21
C GLU A 173 8.11 28.40 45.66
N ASP A 174 6.88 28.84 45.85
CA ASP A 174 6.29 30.17 45.54
C ASP A 174 6.98 31.34 46.32
N PRO A 175 6.62 32.65 46.25
CA PRO A 175 5.34 33.24 45.78
C PRO A 175 5.39 34.60 45.01
N ASP A 176 4.25 35.05 44.46
CA ASP A 176 3.44 36.15 45.08
C ASP A 176 2.07 36.39 44.39
N ASP A 177 1.02 36.57 45.20
CA ASP A 177 -0.40 36.72 44.84
C ASP A 177 -0.90 38.17 44.94
N LYS A 178 -1.93 38.55 44.16
CA LYS A 178 -2.98 39.53 44.58
C LYS A 178 -4.40 39.27 44.05
N THR A 179 -5.22 38.57 44.85
CA THR A 179 -6.49 39.03 45.48
C THR A 179 -7.59 39.72 44.63
N GLU A 180 -8.90 39.52 44.83
CA GLU A 180 -9.70 38.84 45.89
C GLU A 180 -11.12 38.53 45.33
N HIS A 181 -12.00 37.68 45.89
CA HIS A 181 -12.61 37.63 47.24
C HIS A 181 -13.50 36.33 47.28
N ARG A 182 -14.15 35.75 48.32
CA ARG A 182 -14.11 35.50 49.81
C ARG A 182 -15.55 34.95 50.13
N VAL A 183 -15.93 34.02 51.02
CA VAL A 183 -15.41 33.17 52.14
C VAL A 183 -16.19 31.83 52.00
N ALA A 184 -15.72 30.59 52.25
CA ALA A 184 -15.29 29.92 53.51
C ALA A 184 -16.36 29.89 54.64
N PRO A 185 -16.37 28.95 55.62
CA PRO A 185 -15.24 28.24 56.28
C PRO A 185 -15.25 26.68 56.15
N ALA A 186 -14.11 25.96 56.18
CA ALA A 186 -13.27 25.48 57.32
C ALA A 186 -14.00 24.49 58.29
N THR A 187 -13.41 23.39 58.82
CA THR A 187 -12.10 23.26 59.51
C THR A 187 -11.43 21.85 59.47
N HIS A 188 -10.21 21.78 60.02
CA HIS A 188 -9.25 20.66 60.29
C HIS A 188 -9.84 19.36 60.95
N THR A 189 -9.17 18.20 61.07
CA THR A 189 -7.74 17.85 61.35
C THR A 189 -7.31 16.41 60.92
N SER A 190 -5.99 16.19 60.82
CA SER A 190 -5.21 14.99 61.24
C SER A 190 -5.32 13.59 60.55
N THR A 191 -4.22 13.25 59.84
CA THR A 191 -3.44 11.97 59.80
C THR A 191 -3.96 10.67 59.12
N GLU A 192 -3.00 10.07 58.40
CA GLU A 192 -2.82 8.66 57.97
C GLU A 192 -3.68 8.01 56.85
N LEU A 193 -2.94 7.28 56.00
CA LEU A 193 -3.27 6.05 55.28
C LEU A 193 -4.59 5.98 54.48
N ARG A 194 -4.50 6.20 53.16
CA ARG A 194 -5.45 5.67 52.18
C ARG A 194 -4.78 4.74 51.17
N VAL A 195 -4.79 3.45 51.50
CA VAL A 195 -4.82 2.37 50.50
C VAL A 195 -6.10 2.53 49.68
N LEU A 196 -6.01 2.36 48.36
CA LEU A 196 -7.19 2.22 47.50
C LEU A 196 -7.81 0.85 47.75
N ALA A 197 -9.06 0.84 48.22
CA ALA A 197 -9.85 -0.36 48.49
C ALA A 197 -11.29 -0.16 47.99
N ASP A 198 -11.97 -1.26 47.70
CA ASP A 198 -13.30 -1.30 47.10
C ASP A 198 -14.35 -0.47 47.85
N THR A 199 -15.31 0.09 47.11
CA THR A 199 -16.74 -0.01 47.50
C THR A 199 -17.66 0.38 46.34
N GLU A 200 -18.10 -0.60 45.55
CA GLU A 200 -19.49 -0.53 45.06
C GLU A 200 -20.45 -0.84 46.23
N ALA A 201 -21.59 -0.17 46.26
CA ALA A 201 -22.66 -0.44 47.22
C ALA A 201 -24.03 -0.32 46.51
N PRO A 202 -25.04 -1.13 46.87
CA PRO A 202 -25.91 -1.70 45.84
C PRO A 202 -27.25 -0.96 45.65
N ALA A 203 -27.75 -0.99 44.41
CA ALA A 203 -29.16 -0.85 44.10
C ALA A 203 -29.79 -2.24 43.95
N ALA A 204 -30.73 -2.58 44.83
CA ALA A 204 -31.36 -3.91 44.84
C ALA A 204 -32.80 -3.86 44.29
N ASP A 205 -33.08 -4.65 43.26
CA ASP A 205 -34.43 -5.17 43.02
C ASP A 205 -34.37 -6.61 42.46
N ALA A 206 -34.09 -7.55 43.36
CA ALA A 206 -33.98 -8.98 43.07
C ALA A 206 -35.13 -9.75 43.74
N ALA A 207 -36.35 -9.53 43.25
CA ALA A 207 -37.57 -10.12 43.77
C ALA A 207 -37.68 -11.65 43.50
N THR A 208 -36.99 -12.43 44.33
CA THR A 208 -37.28 -13.85 44.63
C THR A 208 -37.41 -14.80 43.43
N SER A 209 -36.29 -15.38 43.01
CA SER A 209 -36.25 -16.85 42.87
C SER A 209 -35.29 -17.39 43.93
N LEU A 210 -35.71 -18.44 44.66
CA LEU A 210 -34.82 -19.13 45.58
C LEU A 210 -33.73 -19.84 44.75
N PRO A 211 -32.45 -19.83 45.17
CA PRO A 211 -31.47 -20.72 44.56
C PRO A 211 -32.01 -22.15 44.70
N ALA A 212 -32.15 -22.87 43.59
CA ALA A 212 -32.61 -24.24 43.62
C ALA A 212 -31.71 -25.03 44.58
N PRO A 213 -32.27 -25.82 45.53
CA PRO A 213 -31.45 -26.57 46.46
C PRO A 213 -30.50 -27.45 45.66
N LEU A 214 -29.20 -27.40 46.00
CA LEU A 214 -28.12 -28.11 45.29
C LEU A 214 -28.59 -29.49 44.86
N ALA A 215 -28.91 -29.62 43.57
CA ALA A 215 -29.44 -30.86 43.04
C ALA A 215 -28.40 -31.95 43.34
N PRO A 216 -28.80 -33.08 43.96
CA PRO A 216 -27.85 -34.08 44.40
C PRO A 216 -27.02 -34.49 43.18
N LEU A 217 -25.70 -34.26 43.25
CA LEU A 217 -24.79 -34.44 42.12
C LEU A 217 -24.96 -35.85 41.58
N THR A 218 -25.70 -35.96 40.48
CA THR A 218 -25.93 -37.23 39.81
C THR A 218 -24.58 -37.75 39.35
N SER A 219 -24.45 -39.07 39.15
CA SER A 219 -23.20 -39.62 38.60
C SER A 219 -22.79 -38.92 37.30
N GLN A 220 -23.78 -38.51 36.48
CA GLN A 220 -23.65 -37.67 35.28
C GLN A 220 -23.18 -36.22 35.58
N GLY A 221 -23.73 -35.58 36.61
CA GLY A 221 -23.35 -34.22 37.03
C GLY A 221 -21.94 -34.15 37.61
N LEU A 222 -21.56 -35.13 38.43
CA LEU A 222 -20.19 -35.28 38.92
C LEU A 222 -19.23 -35.69 37.78
N PHE A 223 -19.65 -36.55 36.86
CA PHE A 223 -18.85 -36.84 35.65
C PHE A 223 -18.59 -35.58 34.85
N THR A 224 -19.61 -34.79 34.47
CA THR A 224 -19.38 -33.57 33.67
C THR A 224 -18.65 -32.45 34.41
N PHE A 225 -18.57 -32.47 35.74
CA PHE A 225 -17.75 -31.56 36.53
C PHE A 225 -16.25 -31.96 36.54
N LEU A 226 -15.93 -33.24 36.30
CA LEU A 226 -14.56 -33.76 36.25
C LEU A 226 -14.07 -33.99 34.81
N PHE A 227 -14.97 -34.43 33.93
CA PHE A 227 -14.76 -34.95 32.58
C PHE A 227 -15.87 -34.45 31.65
N GLY A 228 -15.65 -33.35 30.95
CA GLY A 228 -16.62 -32.79 30.00
C GLY A 228 -16.27 -31.36 29.57
N ASN A 229 -16.63 -30.99 28.35
CA ASN A 229 -16.40 -29.65 27.84
C ASN A 229 -17.38 -28.64 28.45
N GLY A 230 -16.97 -27.37 28.47
CA GLY A 230 -17.81 -26.25 28.85
C GLY A 230 -19.00 -26.04 27.91
N THR A 231 -19.99 -25.29 28.38
CA THR A 231 -21.15 -24.83 27.61
C THR A 231 -21.45 -23.36 27.92
N ALA A 232 -22.27 -22.67 27.13
CA ALA A 232 -22.66 -21.28 27.40
C ALA A 232 -23.21 -21.04 28.84
N ALA A 233 -23.84 -22.05 29.46
CA ALA A 233 -24.34 -21.97 30.84
C ALA A 233 -23.31 -22.39 31.92
N ARG A 234 -22.19 -22.99 31.52
CA ARG A 234 -21.05 -23.40 32.38
C ARG A 234 -19.76 -23.30 31.54
N PRO A 235 -19.17 -22.11 31.34
CA PRO A 235 -18.15 -21.95 30.30
C PRO A 235 -16.88 -22.79 30.51
N ASN A 236 -16.48 -23.02 31.76
CA ASN A 236 -15.28 -23.81 32.06
C ASN A 236 -15.49 -25.32 31.77
N GLY A 237 -14.44 -25.98 31.30
CA GLY A 237 -14.37 -27.44 31.21
C GLY A 237 -14.33 -28.12 32.59
N GLY A 238 -14.53 -29.44 32.58
CA GLY A 238 -14.41 -30.29 33.76
C GLY A 238 -12.97 -30.35 34.28
N ILE A 239 -12.81 -30.35 35.61
CA ILE A 239 -11.52 -30.07 36.27
C ILE A 239 -10.36 -30.98 35.82
N LEU A 240 -10.63 -32.23 35.43
CA LEU A 240 -9.59 -33.18 35.01
C LEU A 240 -9.44 -33.24 33.49
N ILE A 241 -10.54 -33.33 32.74
CA ILE A 241 -10.51 -33.34 31.28
C ILE A 241 -11.70 -32.53 30.74
N GLY A 242 -11.43 -31.59 29.83
CA GLY A 242 -12.46 -30.87 29.10
C GLY A 242 -11.99 -29.52 28.59
N ASN A 243 -12.36 -29.19 27.37
CA ASN A 243 -12.10 -27.87 26.80
C ASN A 243 -13.06 -26.83 27.40
N GLY A 244 -12.59 -25.59 27.49
CA GLY A 244 -13.45 -24.44 27.72
C GLY A 244 -14.44 -24.21 26.57
N TYR A 245 -15.48 -23.43 26.84
CA TYR A 245 -16.48 -23.04 25.86
C TYR A 245 -16.02 -21.83 25.05
N SER A 246 -15.88 -21.98 23.73
CA SER A 246 -15.71 -20.85 22.80
C SER A 246 -17.07 -20.21 22.50
N TRP A 247 -17.13 -18.88 22.54
CA TRP A 247 -18.35 -18.12 22.25
C TRP A 247 -18.50 -17.79 20.76
N THR A 248 -19.73 -17.48 20.34
CA THR A 248 -20.06 -17.15 18.95
C THR A 248 -21.15 -16.07 18.91
N ALA A 249 -21.35 -15.43 17.75
CA ALA A 249 -22.46 -14.50 17.52
C ALA A 249 -23.86 -15.09 17.80
N ALA A 250 -24.01 -16.41 17.73
CA ALA A 250 -25.28 -17.10 17.99
C ALA A 250 -25.49 -17.47 19.48
N THR A 251 -24.45 -17.37 20.31
CA THR A 251 -24.48 -17.84 21.72
C THR A 251 -24.07 -16.77 22.73
N CYS A 252 -23.34 -15.73 22.31
CA CYS A 252 -23.05 -14.53 23.08
C CYS A 252 -24.15 -13.46 22.87
N PRO A 253 -24.65 -12.78 23.92
CA PRO A 253 -25.53 -11.62 23.75
C PRO A 253 -24.85 -10.47 23.01
N ALA A 254 -25.57 -9.83 22.07
CA ALA A 254 -25.02 -8.84 21.14
C ALA A 254 -24.47 -7.53 21.77
N VAL A 255 -24.65 -7.33 23.08
CA VAL A 255 -24.19 -6.15 23.83
C VAL A 255 -23.33 -6.55 25.05
N THR A 256 -22.61 -7.67 24.96
CA THR A 256 -21.82 -8.21 26.07
C THR A 256 -20.52 -8.83 25.57
N ALA A 257 -19.43 -8.56 26.28
CA ALA A 257 -18.14 -9.23 26.09
C ALA A 257 -18.20 -10.62 26.72
N CYS A 258 -18.12 -11.66 25.91
CA CYS A 258 -18.22 -13.04 26.38
C CYS A 258 -16.83 -13.64 26.54
N THR A 259 -16.35 -13.67 27.78
CA THR A 259 -15.07 -14.30 28.13
C THR A 259 -15.14 -15.82 27.94
N GLY A 260 -14.21 -16.35 27.16
CA GLY A 260 -14.04 -17.76 26.86
C GLY A 260 -13.84 -18.63 28.10
N GLY A 261 -14.33 -19.87 28.02
CA GLY A 261 -14.22 -20.83 29.12
C GLY A 261 -12.78 -21.26 29.40
N ASN A 262 -12.44 -21.49 30.66
CA ASN A 262 -11.14 -22.06 31.01
C ASN A 262 -11.15 -23.59 30.81
N GLY A 263 -10.04 -24.16 30.36
CA GLY A 263 -9.86 -25.60 30.21
C GLY A 263 -9.70 -26.34 31.54
N GLY A 264 -9.89 -27.66 31.51
CA GLY A 264 -9.54 -28.57 32.59
C GLY A 264 -8.02 -28.82 32.68
N LEU A 265 -7.60 -29.73 33.57
CA LEU A 265 -6.18 -30.14 33.68
C LEU A 265 -5.62 -30.61 32.31
N PHE A 266 -6.43 -31.34 31.55
CA PHE A 266 -6.23 -31.60 30.12
C PHE A 266 -7.39 -31.00 29.33
N GLY A 267 -7.12 -29.93 28.58
CA GLY A 267 -8.10 -29.30 27.70
C GLY A 267 -7.79 -27.85 27.42
N ASN A 268 -8.09 -27.43 26.19
CA ASN A 268 -7.83 -26.08 25.71
C ASN A 268 -8.76 -25.06 26.38
N GLY A 269 -8.36 -23.80 26.40
CA GLY A 269 -9.26 -22.69 26.59
C GLY A 269 -10.31 -22.61 25.48
N GLY A 270 -11.43 -21.96 25.78
CA GLY A 270 -12.39 -21.53 24.77
C GLY A 270 -12.12 -20.08 24.36
N SER A 271 -12.38 -19.75 23.10
CA SER A 271 -12.22 -18.40 22.55
C SER A 271 -13.30 -17.44 23.08
N GLY A 272 -12.94 -16.17 23.26
CA GLY A 272 -13.86 -15.11 23.63
C GLY A 272 -14.66 -14.55 22.45
N PHE A 273 -15.56 -13.61 22.71
CA PHE A 273 -16.36 -12.92 21.69
C PHE A 273 -16.72 -11.49 22.12
N ASN A 274 -16.88 -10.55 21.17
CA ASN A 274 -17.17 -9.12 21.41
C ASN A 274 -16.24 -8.44 22.43
N GLY A 275 -14.92 -8.48 22.24
CA GLY A 275 -13.95 -7.93 23.21
C GLY A 275 -13.83 -8.73 24.51
N GLY A 276 -14.43 -9.93 24.58
CA GLY A 276 -14.24 -10.87 25.68
C GLY A 276 -12.91 -11.60 25.57
N ASN A 277 -12.20 -11.76 26.69
CA ASN A 277 -10.91 -12.47 26.71
C ASN A 277 -11.10 -13.96 26.38
N GLY A 278 -10.07 -14.60 25.83
CA GLY A 278 -9.97 -16.05 25.75
C GLY A 278 -9.79 -16.68 27.13
N GLY A 279 -10.24 -17.92 27.28
CA GLY A 279 -10.00 -18.71 28.48
C GLY A 279 -8.61 -19.34 28.48
N ARG A 280 -7.99 -19.53 29.65
CA ARG A 280 -6.71 -20.24 29.76
C ARG A 280 -6.90 -21.75 29.75
N ALA A 281 -5.89 -22.50 29.31
CA ALA A 281 -5.80 -23.93 29.53
C ALA A 281 -5.36 -24.28 30.98
N GLY A 282 -5.33 -25.57 31.31
CA GLY A 282 -4.88 -26.07 32.61
C GLY A 282 -3.40 -26.44 32.62
N LEU A 283 -3.11 -27.75 32.67
CA LEU A 283 -1.75 -28.30 32.65
C LEU A 283 -1.31 -28.64 31.22
N PHE A 284 -2.26 -29.06 30.37
CA PHE A 284 -2.07 -29.40 28.97
C PHE A 284 -3.22 -28.86 28.12
N GLY A 285 -2.89 -28.35 26.93
CA GLY A 285 -3.82 -27.77 25.97
C GLY A 285 -3.57 -26.27 25.78
N ASP A 286 -4.12 -25.73 24.70
CA ASP A 286 -3.76 -24.39 24.21
C ASP A 286 -4.72 -23.33 24.77
N GLY A 287 -4.26 -22.08 24.85
CA GLY A 287 -5.11 -20.95 25.21
C GLY A 287 -6.24 -20.75 24.20
N GLY A 288 -7.39 -20.26 24.65
CA GLY A 288 -8.43 -19.78 23.75
C GLY A 288 -8.13 -18.35 23.31
N ASP A 289 -8.59 -17.97 22.13
CA ASP A 289 -8.32 -16.66 21.53
C ASP A 289 -9.15 -15.55 22.19
N GLY A 290 -8.65 -14.32 22.16
CA GLY A 290 -9.42 -13.13 22.48
C GLY A 290 -10.46 -12.85 21.40
N GLY A 291 -11.69 -12.52 21.80
CA GLY A 291 -12.71 -12.09 20.86
C GLY A 291 -12.43 -10.68 20.36
N ASN A 292 -12.44 -10.46 19.04
CA ASN A 292 -12.38 -9.12 18.45
C ASN A 292 -13.44 -8.20 19.06
N GLY A 293 -13.06 -6.95 19.26
CA GLY A 293 -13.87 -5.91 19.87
C GLY A 293 -15.06 -5.50 18.99
N VAL A 294 -16.03 -4.84 19.62
CA VAL A 294 -17.19 -4.26 18.94
C VAL A 294 -17.45 -2.90 19.59
N ALA A 295 -17.59 -1.82 18.81
CA ALA A 295 -17.59 -0.44 19.31
C ALA A 295 -18.55 -0.16 20.50
N GLY A 296 -19.69 -0.86 20.58
CA GLY A 296 -20.66 -0.75 21.69
C GLY A 296 -20.36 -1.60 22.94
N VAL A 297 -19.22 -2.29 23.00
CA VAL A 297 -18.84 -3.23 24.06
C VAL A 297 -17.36 -3.00 24.42
N ASN A 298 -17.04 -2.85 25.72
CA ASN A 298 -15.68 -2.58 26.21
C ASN A 298 -14.96 -1.41 25.47
N SER A 299 -15.71 -0.37 25.08
CA SER A 299 -15.22 0.75 24.23
C SER A 299 -14.55 0.30 22.92
N GLY A 300 -14.96 -0.84 22.37
CA GLY A 300 -14.38 -1.44 21.17
C GLY A 300 -13.10 -2.24 21.39
N ALA A 301 -12.54 -2.31 22.60
CA ALA A 301 -11.26 -2.98 22.84
C ALA A 301 -11.30 -4.49 22.54
N GLY A 302 -10.20 -5.00 22.00
CA GLY A 302 -10.00 -6.42 21.73
C GLY A 302 -9.80 -7.25 22.99
N GLY A 303 -10.36 -8.46 23.02
CA GLY A 303 -10.15 -9.40 24.12
C GLY A 303 -8.71 -9.91 24.15
N ARG A 304 -8.14 -10.14 25.33
CA ARG A 304 -6.81 -10.77 25.46
C ARG A 304 -6.89 -12.26 25.17
N GLY A 305 -5.83 -12.81 24.59
CA GLY A 305 -5.63 -14.25 24.45
C GLY A 305 -5.48 -14.96 25.80
N GLY A 306 -5.92 -16.21 25.83
CA GLY A 306 -5.78 -17.09 26.98
C GLY A 306 -4.37 -17.65 27.10
N ALA A 307 -3.90 -17.87 28.33
CA ALA A 307 -2.62 -18.53 28.55
C ALA A 307 -2.68 -20.03 28.19
N GLY A 308 -1.59 -20.53 27.60
CA GLY A 308 -1.40 -21.94 27.27
C GLY A 308 -1.19 -22.84 28.49
N GLY A 309 -1.21 -24.15 28.27
CA GLY A 309 -1.12 -25.16 29.31
C GLY A 309 0.23 -25.12 30.05
N LEU A 310 0.20 -25.15 31.39
CA LEU A 310 1.39 -24.93 32.22
C LEU A 310 2.57 -25.86 31.88
N ILE A 311 2.32 -27.11 31.47
CA ILE A 311 3.35 -27.97 30.89
C ILE A 311 3.47 -27.73 29.39
N TYR A 312 2.43 -28.04 28.63
CA TYR A 312 2.44 -27.95 27.17
C TYR A 312 1.15 -27.30 26.65
N GLY A 313 1.30 -26.30 25.79
CA GLY A 313 0.24 -25.72 25.00
C GLY A 313 0.55 -24.26 24.66
N ASP A 314 0.12 -23.86 23.48
CA ASP A 314 0.40 -22.54 22.94
C ASP A 314 -0.52 -21.49 23.59
N GLY A 315 -0.11 -20.22 23.59
CA GLY A 315 -0.99 -19.11 23.98
C GLY A 315 -2.00 -18.80 22.88
N GLY A 316 -3.24 -18.47 23.25
CA GLY A 316 -4.24 -18.00 22.27
C GLY A 316 -3.95 -16.58 21.82
N ASP A 317 -4.40 -16.21 20.63
CA ASP A 317 -4.16 -14.88 20.07
C ASP A 317 -4.99 -13.79 20.76
N GLY A 318 -4.55 -12.53 20.71
CA GLY A 318 -5.34 -11.37 21.10
C GLY A 318 -6.30 -10.97 19.98
N GLY A 319 -7.55 -10.63 20.33
CA GLY A 319 -8.52 -10.15 19.35
C GLY A 319 -8.26 -8.70 18.96
N ASP A 320 -8.64 -8.30 17.74
CA ASP A 320 -8.48 -6.91 17.26
C ASP A 320 -9.37 -5.92 18.01
N GLY A 321 -8.93 -4.67 18.10
CA GLY A 321 -9.76 -3.53 18.50
C GLY A 321 -10.70 -3.08 17.37
N ALA A 322 -11.91 -2.69 17.71
CA ALA A 322 -12.86 -2.11 16.76
C ALA A 322 -12.54 -0.63 16.47
N THR A 323 -12.87 -0.19 15.25
CA THR A 323 -12.95 1.23 14.91
C THR A 323 -13.94 1.96 15.82
N THR A 324 -13.50 3.02 16.50
CA THR A 324 -14.32 3.85 17.41
C THR A 324 -13.90 5.32 17.33
N THR A 325 -14.65 6.23 17.98
CA THR A 325 -14.28 7.65 18.05
C THR A 325 -12.90 7.89 18.69
N GLU A 326 -12.55 7.12 19.72
CA GLU A 326 -11.30 7.28 20.49
C GLU A 326 -10.16 6.40 19.97
N GLY A 327 -10.42 5.54 18.97
CA GLY A 327 -9.62 4.34 18.74
C GLY A 327 -9.85 3.30 19.84
N SER A 328 -9.37 2.07 19.65
CA SER A 328 -9.44 1.06 20.72
C SER A 328 -8.25 0.11 20.71
N ALA A 329 -7.80 -0.31 21.90
CA ALA A 329 -6.61 -1.15 22.00
C ALA A 329 -6.88 -2.58 21.49
N GLY A 330 -5.89 -3.13 20.78
CA GLY A 330 -5.84 -4.55 20.44
C GLY A 330 -5.59 -5.42 21.68
N GLY A 331 -6.09 -6.65 21.63
CA GLY A 331 -5.91 -7.65 22.68
C GLY A 331 -4.45 -8.09 22.79
N GLN A 332 -3.95 -8.25 24.02
CA GLN A 332 -2.65 -8.88 24.24
C GLN A 332 -2.72 -10.37 23.94
N GLY A 333 -1.68 -10.92 23.29
CA GLY A 333 -1.54 -12.36 23.06
C GLY A 333 -1.27 -13.14 24.36
N GLY A 334 -1.67 -14.40 24.38
CA GLY A 334 -1.46 -15.30 25.52
C GLY A 334 -0.02 -15.80 25.63
N SER A 335 0.51 -15.89 26.84
CA SER A 335 1.77 -16.61 27.10
C SER A 335 1.58 -18.13 27.11
N ALA A 336 2.57 -18.87 26.61
CA ALA A 336 2.68 -20.31 26.81
C ALA A 336 3.20 -20.71 28.21
N GLY A 337 3.13 -22.00 28.53
CA GLY A 337 3.62 -22.59 29.79
C GLY A 337 5.11 -22.91 29.78
N THR A 338 5.49 -24.18 29.98
CA THR A 338 6.89 -24.61 29.84
C THR A 338 7.31 -24.97 28.42
N PHE A 339 6.37 -25.41 27.58
CA PHE A 339 6.56 -25.76 26.17
C PHE A 339 5.38 -25.20 25.36
N GLY A 340 5.66 -24.40 24.32
CA GLY A 340 4.65 -23.84 23.43
C GLY A 340 4.97 -22.40 23.01
N HIS A 341 4.34 -21.92 21.95
CA HIS A 341 4.54 -20.59 21.38
C HIS A 341 3.59 -19.57 22.04
N GLY A 342 4.03 -18.32 22.15
CA GLY A 342 3.14 -17.22 22.56
C GLY A 342 2.18 -16.83 21.43
N GLY A 343 0.92 -16.53 21.77
CA GLY A 343 -0.06 -16.03 20.81
C GLY A 343 0.27 -14.61 20.34
N ALA A 344 -0.16 -14.24 19.14
CA ALA A 344 0.00 -12.90 18.60
C ALA A 344 -0.85 -11.86 19.35
N GLY A 345 -0.44 -10.60 19.31
CA GLY A 345 -1.26 -9.47 19.73
C GLY A 345 -2.24 -9.07 18.63
N GLY A 346 -3.48 -8.76 19.00
CA GLY A 346 -4.48 -8.23 18.08
C GLY A 346 -4.19 -6.78 17.68
N ASN A 347 -4.68 -6.35 16.52
CA ASN A 347 -4.43 -5.00 16.01
C ASN A 347 -5.23 -3.94 16.77
N GLY A 348 -4.74 -2.70 16.79
CA GLY A 348 -5.46 -1.55 17.31
C GLY A 348 -6.59 -1.11 16.36
N GLY A 349 -7.73 -0.75 16.92
CA GLY A 349 -8.86 -0.20 16.17
C GLY A 349 -8.69 1.28 15.84
N SER A 350 -8.98 1.67 14.60
CA SER A 350 -8.79 3.03 14.11
C SER A 350 -9.66 4.07 14.84
N SER A 351 -9.13 5.28 15.01
CA SER A 351 -9.84 6.43 15.57
C SER A 351 -10.62 7.19 14.48
N THR A 352 -11.92 7.38 14.71
CA THR A 352 -12.83 8.24 13.94
C THR A 352 -13.14 9.55 14.67
N GLY A 353 -12.17 10.12 15.38
CA GLY A 353 -12.32 11.38 16.12
C GLY A 353 -10.99 12.11 16.33
N GLN A 354 -11.00 13.16 17.14
CA GLN A 354 -9.80 13.93 17.50
C GLN A 354 -9.01 13.22 18.62
N PHE A 355 -8.59 11.99 18.34
CA PHE A 355 -7.86 11.11 19.26
C PHE A 355 -6.79 10.32 18.51
N ARG A 356 -5.81 9.81 19.26
CA ARG A 356 -4.81 8.86 18.73
C ARG A 356 -5.50 7.57 18.28
N GLY A 357 -4.99 6.93 17.23
CA GLY A 357 -5.42 5.60 16.84
C GLY A 357 -5.19 4.54 17.93
N GLY A 358 -5.94 3.43 17.91
CA GLY A 358 -5.82 2.38 18.92
C GLY A 358 -4.43 1.75 18.97
N THR A 359 -3.88 1.49 20.15
CA THR A 359 -2.58 0.81 20.27
C THR A 359 -2.69 -0.67 19.92
N GLY A 360 -1.69 -1.21 19.23
CA GLY A 360 -1.55 -2.63 18.97
C GLY A 360 -1.37 -3.45 20.25
N GLY A 361 -1.90 -4.67 20.25
CA GLY A 361 -1.73 -5.62 21.35
C GLY A 361 -0.30 -6.14 21.42
N ARG A 362 0.25 -6.29 22.64
CA ARG A 362 1.57 -6.93 22.81
C ARG A 362 1.47 -8.43 22.49
N GLY A 363 2.45 -8.98 21.79
CA GLY A 363 2.61 -10.42 21.60
C GLY A 363 2.87 -11.17 22.91
N GLY A 364 2.38 -12.41 22.98
CA GLY A 364 2.54 -13.30 24.13
C GLY A 364 3.94 -13.93 24.21
N SER A 365 4.38 -14.30 25.41
CA SER A 365 5.72 -14.89 25.59
C SER A 365 5.76 -16.39 25.28
N GLY A 366 6.85 -16.82 24.66
CA GLY A 366 7.14 -18.24 24.41
C GLY A 366 7.37 -19.05 25.69
N GLY A 367 7.23 -20.37 25.58
CA GLY A 367 7.28 -21.31 26.71
C GLY A 367 8.67 -21.39 27.36
N LEU A 368 8.70 -21.52 28.69
CA LEU A 368 9.91 -21.36 29.51
C LEU A 368 11.16 -22.12 29.02
N LEU A 369 10.98 -23.32 28.46
CA LEU A 369 12.06 -24.24 28.03
C LEU A 369 12.15 -24.40 26.51
N TRP A 370 11.08 -24.07 25.78
CA TRP A 370 10.99 -24.13 24.32
C TRP A 370 9.73 -23.42 23.83
N GLY A 371 9.87 -22.73 22.69
CA GLY A 371 8.77 -22.08 21.98
C GLY A 371 9.06 -20.61 21.73
N ASP A 372 8.45 -20.10 20.67
CA ASP A 372 8.71 -18.78 20.13
C ASP A 372 7.81 -17.71 20.78
N GLY A 373 8.22 -16.45 20.70
CA GLY A 373 7.37 -15.33 21.09
C GLY A 373 6.35 -15.00 20.00
N GLY A 374 5.12 -14.64 20.38
CA GLY A 374 4.11 -14.19 19.42
C GLY A 374 4.39 -12.77 18.94
N ASN A 375 4.00 -12.43 17.71
CA ASN A 375 4.19 -11.09 17.16
C ASN A 375 3.29 -10.05 17.86
N GLY A 376 3.70 -8.78 17.86
CA GLY A 376 2.84 -7.66 18.26
C GLY A 376 1.84 -7.29 17.16
N GLY A 377 0.64 -6.88 17.54
CA GLY A 377 -0.37 -6.39 16.61
C GLY A 377 -0.07 -4.97 16.13
N GLY A 378 -0.51 -4.60 14.93
CA GLY A 378 -0.34 -3.25 14.39
C GLY A 378 -1.13 -2.19 15.16
N GLY A 379 -0.70 -0.93 15.08
CA GLY A 379 -1.46 0.22 15.56
C GLY A 379 -2.60 0.58 14.61
N GLY A 380 -3.76 0.98 15.16
CA GLY A 380 -4.87 1.49 14.37
C GLY A 380 -4.60 2.91 13.86
N SER A 381 -5.14 3.27 12.69
CA SER A 381 -4.94 4.61 12.13
C SER A 381 -5.77 5.69 12.84
N ALA A 382 -5.35 6.95 12.75
CA ALA A 382 -6.16 8.10 13.15
C ALA A 382 -6.64 8.86 11.91
N ILE A 383 -7.94 8.83 11.67
CA ILE A 383 -8.55 9.33 10.42
C ILE A 383 -8.53 10.86 10.35
N PHE A 384 -8.74 11.55 11.47
CA PHE A 384 -8.83 13.01 11.51
C PHE A 384 -7.48 13.68 11.30
N ASN A 385 -7.49 14.79 10.55
CA ASN A 385 -6.33 15.67 10.41
C ASN A 385 -5.86 16.21 11.78
N GLY A 386 -4.53 16.32 11.94
CA GLY A 386 -3.85 16.72 13.17
C GLY A 386 -3.71 15.62 14.23
N GLN A 387 -4.03 14.35 13.94
CA GLN A 387 -3.98 13.25 14.91
C GLN A 387 -2.81 12.28 14.67
N THR A 388 -2.35 11.64 15.75
CA THR A 388 -1.33 10.59 15.71
C THR A 388 -1.94 9.20 15.47
N GLY A 389 -1.34 8.37 14.65
CA GLY A 389 -1.66 6.95 14.59
C GLY A 389 -1.38 6.20 15.89
N GLY A 390 -1.97 5.01 16.04
CA GLY A 390 -1.74 4.13 17.18
C GLY A 390 -0.32 3.55 17.18
N VAL A 391 0.28 3.39 18.36
CA VAL A 391 1.60 2.74 18.49
C VAL A 391 1.45 1.23 18.28
N GLY A 392 2.37 0.63 17.53
CA GLY A 392 2.43 -0.82 17.31
C GLY A 392 2.71 -1.59 18.60
N GLY A 393 2.17 -2.81 18.70
CA GLY A 393 2.43 -3.69 19.83
C GLY A 393 3.87 -4.20 19.82
N ARG A 394 4.56 -4.22 20.97
CA ARG A 394 5.86 -4.90 21.09
C ARG A 394 5.70 -6.42 20.89
N GLY A 395 6.71 -7.06 20.30
CA GLY A 395 6.80 -8.51 20.17
C GLY A 395 6.87 -9.27 21.50
N GLY A 396 6.52 -10.54 21.45
CA GLY A 396 6.64 -11.49 22.56
C GLY A 396 8.08 -11.94 22.76
N ASP A 397 8.54 -11.97 24.00
CA ASP A 397 9.88 -12.49 24.33
C ASP A 397 9.86 -14.03 24.37
N THR A 398 10.97 -14.72 24.08
CA THR A 398 11.04 -16.18 24.26
C THR A 398 11.21 -16.58 25.73
N GLY A 399 10.95 -17.85 26.04
CA GLY A 399 11.10 -18.38 27.40
C GLY A 399 12.52 -18.18 27.97
N LEU A 400 12.59 -17.76 29.24
CA LEU A 400 13.83 -17.40 29.95
C LEU A 400 14.95 -18.47 29.84
N LEU A 401 14.60 -19.75 29.76
CA LEU A 401 15.50 -20.91 29.72
C LEU A 401 15.39 -21.67 28.38
N SER A 402 14.88 -21.03 27.32
CA SER A 402 14.60 -21.71 26.05
C SER A 402 15.87 -22.28 25.42
N LEU A 403 15.85 -23.54 24.99
CA LEU A 403 17.01 -24.13 24.32
C LEU A 403 17.18 -23.57 22.89
N THR A 404 16.07 -23.27 22.23
CA THR A 404 15.96 -22.75 20.86
C THR A 404 14.64 -21.99 20.70
N GLY A 405 14.64 -20.80 20.12
CA GLY A 405 13.43 -20.12 19.64
C GLY A 405 13.70 -18.75 19.00
N GLY A 406 12.77 -18.27 18.18
CA GLY A 406 12.71 -16.87 17.72
C GLY A 406 11.81 -16.04 18.63
N ALA A 407 12.18 -14.80 18.90
CA ALA A 407 11.28 -13.86 19.55
C ALA A 407 10.36 -13.18 18.51
N GLY A 408 9.16 -12.80 18.92
CA GLY A 408 8.14 -12.26 17.99
C GLY A 408 8.51 -10.87 17.50
N SER A 409 8.10 -10.53 16.28
CA SER A 409 8.30 -9.18 15.73
C SER A 409 7.44 -8.14 16.45
N GLY A 410 7.85 -6.88 16.39
CA GLY A 410 6.96 -5.75 16.66
C GLY A 410 5.86 -5.61 15.60
N GLY A 411 4.77 -4.97 16.00
CA GLY A 411 3.70 -4.56 15.09
C GLY A 411 3.98 -3.18 14.47
N VAL A 412 3.50 -2.97 13.25
CA VAL A 412 3.64 -1.69 12.51
C VAL A 412 2.82 -0.57 13.18
N GLY A 413 3.30 0.67 13.14
CA GLY A 413 2.57 1.85 13.63
C GLY A 413 1.37 2.20 12.75
N GLY A 414 0.31 2.76 13.34
CA GLY A 414 -0.88 3.20 12.61
C GLY A 414 -0.63 4.48 11.82
N ALA A 415 -1.36 4.67 10.71
CA ALA A 415 -1.25 5.89 9.90
C ALA A 415 -2.00 7.09 10.53
N GLY A 416 -1.59 8.32 10.20
CA GLY A 416 -2.23 9.56 10.66
C GLY A 416 -1.45 10.80 10.24
N SER A 417 -1.90 12.01 10.57
CA SER A 417 -1.12 13.24 10.29
C SER A 417 0.24 13.21 10.97
N PHE A 418 0.31 12.57 12.13
CA PHE A 418 1.52 12.04 12.71
C PHE A 418 1.44 10.51 12.67
N GLY A 419 2.48 9.83 12.20
CA GLY A 419 2.54 8.37 12.26
C GLY A 419 2.55 7.87 13.71
N GLY A 420 1.95 6.71 13.95
CA GLY A 420 2.19 5.95 15.17
C GLY A 420 3.58 5.34 15.15
N GLN A 421 4.26 5.26 16.29
CA GLN A 421 5.54 4.55 16.37
C GLN A 421 5.34 3.04 16.11
N GLY A 422 6.30 2.40 15.45
CA GLY A 422 6.39 0.95 15.41
C GLY A 422 6.65 0.33 16.79
N GLY A 423 6.17 -0.90 17.01
CA GLY A 423 6.45 -1.63 18.23
C GLY A 423 7.84 -2.26 18.21
N ASP A 424 8.53 -2.36 19.35
CA ASP A 424 9.80 -3.09 19.42
C ASP A 424 9.64 -4.59 19.12
N GLY A 425 10.74 -5.23 18.74
CA GLY A 425 10.86 -6.68 18.74
C GLY A 425 10.80 -7.31 20.14
N GLY A 426 10.53 -8.61 20.17
CA GLY A 426 10.71 -9.44 21.36
C GLY A 426 12.19 -9.77 21.62
N ASP A 427 12.57 -9.87 22.89
CA ASP A 427 13.89 -10.35 23.28
C ASP A 427 13.98 -11.89 23.31
N VAL A 428 15.14 -12.43 22.99
CA VAL A 428 15.47 -13.81 23.34
C VAL A 428 15.71 -13.93 24.85
N GLY A 429 15.21 -15.01 25.47
CA GLY A 429 15.32 -15.23 26.90
C GLY A 429 16.75 -15.14 27.43
N LEU A 430 16.94 -14.44 28.56
CA LEU A 430 18.27 -14.08 29.10
C LEU A 430 19.24 -15.26 29.33
N LEU A 431 18.73 -16.48 29.51
CA LEU A 431 19.53 -17.70 29.68
C LEU A 431 19.31 -18.73 28.55
N ALA A 432 18.63 -18.33 27.47
CA ALA A 432 18.38 -19.16 26.31
C ALA A 432 19.68 -19.37 25.51
N VAL A 433 19.99 -20.62 25.20
CA VAL A 433 21.29 -20.99 24.59
C VAL A 433 21.36 -20.55 23.13
N SER A 434 20.26 -20.71 22.40
CA SER A 434 20.14 -20.38 20.98
C SER A 434 18.85 -19.61 20.73
N GLY A 435 18.90 -18.53 19.96
CA GLY A 435 17.68 -17.86 19.48
C GLY A 435 17.94 -16.54 18.76
N MET A 436 17.00 -16.12 17.92
CA MET A 436 17.06 -14.86 17.17
C MET A 436 16.11 -13.84 17.78
N GLY A 437 16.56 -12.58 17.90
CA GLY A 437 15.71 -11.48 18.31
C GLY A 437 14.58 -11.23 17.29
N GLY A 438 13.45 -10.70 17.75
CA GLY A 438 12.37 -10.29 16.85
C GLY A 438 12.72 -8.96 16.18
N ALA A 439 12.36 -8.78 14.91
CA ALA A 439 12.51 -7.49 14.24
C ALA A 439 11.57 -6.43 14.85
N GLY A 440 11.97 -5.16 14.81
CA GLY A 440 11.12 -4.02 15.11
C GLY A 440 10.02 -3.84 14.04
N GLY A 441 8.84 -3.38 14.46
CA GLY A 441 7.79 -2.99 13.54
C GLY A 441 8.11 -1.65 12.88
N ALA A 442 7.74 -1.47 11.61
CA ALA A 442 7.89 -0.18 10.93
C ALA A 442 7.03 0.92 11.58
N GLY A 443 7.45 2.17 11.44
CA GLY A 443 6.65 3.34 11.80
C GLY A 443 5.42 3.49 10.91
N GLY A 444 4.41 4.18 11.41
CA GLY A 444 3.19 4.49 10.67
C GLY A 444 3.39 5.66 9.70
N ASN A 445 2.75 5.58 8.53
CA ASN A 445 2.92 6.59 7.49
C ASN A 445 2.02 7.81 7.73
N SER A 446 2.50 8.98 7.30
CA SER A 446 1.73 10.22 7.21
C SER A 446 1.32 10.53 5.76
N PRO A 447 0.35 11.44 5.53
CA PRO A 447 -0.14 11.72 4.18
C PRO A 447 0.94 12.29 3.25
N PHE A 448 1.07 11.71 2.06
CA PHE A 448 2.06 12.10 1.03
C PHE A 448 2.11 13.61 0.79
N HIS A 449 0.95 14.26 0.57
CA HIS A 449 0.81 15.72 0.66
C HIS A 449 0.34 16.12 2.06
N GLY A 450 1.26 16.64 2.87
CA GLY A 450 1.01 17.02 4.25
C GLY A 450 0.71 18.51 4.48
N ALA A 451 0.50 18.85 5.75
CA ALA A 451 0.73 20.19 6.28
C ALA A 451 2.13 20.25 6.89
N THR A 452 2.72 21.44 7.04
CA THR A 452 4.13 21.66 7.45
C THR A 452 4.54 21.09 8.82
N GLU A 453 3.59 20.59 9.61
CA GLU A 453 3.82 19.96 10.91
C GLU A 453 3.65 18.42 10.89
N ASN A 454 3.05 17.84 9.84
CA ASN A 454 2.83 16.39 9.75
C ASN A 454 4.16 15.63 9.73
N HIS A 455 4.20 14.42 10.31
CA HIS A 455 5.44 13.63 10.37
C HIS A 455 5.17 12.12 10.32
N GLY A 456 6.10 11.35 9.76
CA GLY A 456 6.10 9.89 9.88
C GLY A 456 6.28 9.43 11.33
N GLY A 457 5.92 8.19 11.63
CA GLY A 457 6.22 7.57 12.91
C GLY A 457 7.60 6.93 12.90
N ASP A 458 8.28 6.90 14.04
CA ASP A 458 9.58 6.20 14.12
C ASP A 458 9.40 4.68 14.11
N GLY A 459 10.41 3.96 13.63
CA GLY A 459 10.50 2.51 13.70
C GLY A 459 10.65 2.00 15.14
N GLY A 460 10.19 0.78 15.38
CA GLY A 460 10.46 0.05 16.62
C GLY A 460 11.88 -0.52 16.65
N THR A 461 12.45 -0.73 17.85
CA THR A 461 13.80 -1.29 17.98
C THR A 461 13.83 -2.80 17.79
N GLY A 462 14.94 -3.32 17.25
CA GLY A 462 15.20 -4.74 17.10
C GLY A 462 15.46 -5.43 18.46
N GLY A 463 14.87 -6.61 18.63
CA GLY A 463 15.03 -7.43 19.83
C GLY A 463 16.39 -8.14 19.91
N ARG A 464 16.83 -8.51 21.11
CA ARG A 464 18.19 -9.09 21.29
C ARG A 464 18.26 -10.60 21.09
N GLY A 465 19.42 -11.05 20.61
CA GLY A 465 19.72 -12.46 20.35
C GLY A 465 20.04 -13.33 21.57
N GLY A 466 20.14 -14.64 21.34
CA GLY A 466 20.41 -15.65 22.37
C GLY A 466 21.76 -15.52 23.08
N LEU A 467 21.85 -16.06 24.31
CA LEU A 467 22.98 -15.84 25.22
C LEU A 467 24.32 -16.35 24.68
N LEU A 468 24.31 -17.45 23.91
CA LEU A 468 25.53 -18.09 23.39
C LEU A 468 25.54 -18.21 21.87
N ILE A 469 24.38 -18.41 21.24
CA ILE A 469 24.20 -18.45 19.80
C ILE A 469 22.94 -17.63 19.45
N GLY A 470 23.03 -16.74 18.47
CA GLY A 470 21.88 -15.94 18.06
C GLY A 470 22.23 -14.56 17.53
N SER A 471 21.53 -14.16 16.48
CA SER A 471 21.53 -12.77 16.00
C SER A 471 20.55 -11.91 16.80
N GLY A 472 20.76 -10.60 16.80
CA GLY A 472 19.66 -9.67 17.02
C GLY A 472 18.58 -9.81 15.94
N GLY A 473 17.43 -9.17 16.17
CA GLY A 473 16.46 -8.85 15.13
C GLY A 473 16.68 -7.43 14.63
N ASP A 474 16.25 -7.15 13.41
CA ASP A 474 16.52 -5.88 12.72
C ASP A 474 15.61 -4.75 13.24
N GLY A 475 16.00 -3.51 13.02
CA GLY A 475 15.21 -2.32 13.34
C GLY A 475 14.07 -2.11 12.34
N GLY A 476 12.94 -1.58 12.82
CA GLY A 476 11.84 -1.19 11.93
C GLY A 476 12.20 0.06 11.12
N ALA A 477 11.81 0.13 9.85
CA ALA A 477 11.93 1.37 9.07
C ALA A 477 11.02 2.48 9.63
N GLY A 478 11.42 3.74 9.48
CA GLY A 478 10.59 4.90 9.77
C GLY A 478 9.48 5.10 8.73
N GLY A 479 8.32 5.57 9.16
CA GLY A 479 7.15 5.78 8.30
C GLY A 479 7.26 7.02 7.41
N ASP A 480 6.50 7.03 6.31
CA ASP A 480 6.50 8.15 5.34
C ASP A 480 6.19 9.49 6.01
N GLY A 481 6.91 10.53 5.59
CA GLY A 481 6.95 11.87 6.16
C GLY A 481 8.07 12.11 7.16
N GLY A 482 9.20 11.41 7.01
CA GLY A 482 10.43 11.69 7.75
C GLY A 482 10.62 10.93 9.07
N GLY A 483 9.77 9.95 9.39
CA GLY A 483 9.92 9.16 10.62
C GLY A 483 11.29 8.47 10.68
N HIS A 484 11.88 8.34 11.86
CA HIS A 484 13.26 7.83 11.99
C HIS A 484 13.30 6.30 11.99
N GLY A 485 14.38 5.73 11.46
CA GLY A 485 14.63 4.29 11.53
C GLY A 485 14.88 3.82 12.96
N GLY A 486 14.37 2.65 13.31
CA GLY A 486 14.63 2.00 14.60
C GLY A 486 16.01 1.32 14.61
N ASN A 487 16.67 1.30 15.77
CA ASN A 487 17.98 0.63 15.91
C ASN A 487 17.82 -0.90 15.88
N GLY A 488 18.79 -1.59 15.27
CA GLY A 488 18.92 -3.04 15.24
C GLY A 488 19.34 -3.64 16.58
N GLY A 489 18.99 -4.91 16.80
CA GLY A 489 19.21 -5.60 18.08
C GLY A 489 20.64 -6.12 18.28
N ASP A 490 21.15 -6.04 19.51
CA ASP A 490 22.40 -6.69 19.91
C ASP A 490 22.26 -8.23 19.99
N VAL A 491 23.37 -8.95 19.82
CA VAL A 491 23.48 -10.34 20.31
C VAL A 491 23.40 -10.45 21.83
N GLY A 492 23.15 -11.65 22.35
CA GLY A 492 23.23 -11.90 23.79
C GLY A 492 24.63 -11.66 24.37
N LEU A 493 24.68 -11.19 25.62
CA LEU A 493 25.89 -10.68 26.31
C LEU A 493 27.11 -11.63 26.34
N LEU A 494 26.92 -12.93 26.16
CA LEU A 494 27.99 -13.94 26.15
C LEU A 494 28.13 -14.66 24.79
N SER A 495 27.57 -14.07 23.72
CA SER A 495 27.43 -14.74 22.42
C SER A 495 28.76 -15.17 21.83
N LEU A 496 28.85 -16.47 21.55
CA LEU A 496 29.94 -17.10 20.81
C LEU A 496 29.74 -16.97 19.31
N PHE A 497 28.50 -16.98 18.82
CA PHE A 497 28.14 -16.92 17.40
C PHE A 497 26.87 -16.08 17.21
N GLY A 498 26.93 -15.06 16.36
CA GLY A 498 25.75 -14.24 16.04
C GLY A 498 26.10 -12.87 15.46
N THR A 499 25.24 -12.38 14.58
CA THR A 499 25.31 -11.04 14.00
C THR A 499 24.52 -10.04 14.85
N GLY A 500 24.80 -8.75 14.72
CA GLY A 500 23.75 -7.77 15.01
C GLY A 500 22.52 -7.99 14.13
N GLY A 501 21.38 -7.44 14.54
CA GLY A 501 20.34 -7.08 13.57
C GLY A 501 20.69 -5.74 12.93
N ASP A 502 20.26 -5.54 11.68
CA ASP A 502 20.53 -4.31 10.94
C ASP A 502 19.64 -3.16 11.43
N GLY A 503 20.07 -1.92 11.23
CA GLY A 503 19.29 -0.72 11.54
C GLY A 503 18.23 -0.46 10.47
N GLY A 504 17.05 0.03 10.89
CA GLY A 504 15.98 0.37 9.96
C GLY A 504 16.26 1.67 9.17
N ASP A 505 15.79 1.74 7.93
CA ASP A 505 15.87 2.96 7.12
C ASP A 505 14.97 4.08 7.67
N GLY A 506 15.36 5.34 7.46
CA GLY A 506 14.52 6.51 7.72
C GLY A 506 13.46 6.71 6.63
N GLY A 507 12.26 7.14 7.02
CA GLY A 507 11.17 7.41 6.09
C GLY A 507 11.43 8.63 5.19
N VAL A 508 10.93 8.59 3.95
CA VAL A 508 11.03 9.70 2.99
C VAL A 508 10.23 10.91 3.49
N GLY A 509 10.66 12.14 3.21
CA GLY A 509 9.90 13.36 3.52
C GLY A 509 8.59 13.48 2.72
N GLN A 510 7.66 14.32 3.17
CA GLN A 510 6.40 14.57 2.48
C GLN A 510 6.60 15.44 1.23
N GLU A 511 5.86 15.15 0.17
CA GLU A 511 5.75 16.08 -0.96
C GLU A 511 4.97 17.32 -0.52
N GLY A 512 5.53 18.49 -0.82
CA GLY A 512 4.87 19.76 -0.64
C GLY A 512 3.53 19.80 -1.36
N ARG A 513 2.50 20.34 -0.72
CA ARG A 513 1.16 20.41 -1.30
C ARG A 513 1.16 21.23 -2.61
N PRO A 514 0.57 20.73 -3.71
CA PRO A 514 0.40 21.51 -4.94
C PRO A 514 -0.41 22.80 -4.75
N GLY A 515 0.04 23.86 -5.42
CA GLY A 515 -0.63 25.15 -5.48
C GLY A 515 -1.92 25.10 -6.32
N THR A 516 -2.90 25.92 -5.98
CA THR A 516 -4.22 25.86 -6.65
C THR A 516 -4.22 26.59 -7.98
N ASN A 517 -4.62 25.92 -9.06
CA ASN A 517 -4.88 26.51 -10.37
C ASN A 517 -5.87 27.69 -10.29
N GLY A 518 -5.76 28.65 -11.19
CA GLY A 518 -6.55 29.87 -11.27
C GLY A 518 -8.06 29.68 -11.48
N SER A 519 -8.81 30.77 -11.37
CA SER A 519 -10.25 30.85 -11.65
C SER A 519 -10.62 32.24 -12.16
N GLU A 520 -11.83 32.43 -12.68
CA GLU A 520 -12.22 33.75 -13.25
C GLU A 520 -12.16 34.92 -12.25
N ASP A 521 -12.29 34.62 -10.95
CA ASP A 521 -12.25 35.59 -9.83
C ASP A 521 -10.87 35.71 -9.15
N LEU A 522 -10.04 34.67 -9.24
CA LEU A 522 -8.65 34.61 -8.73
C LEU A 522 -7.79 33.99 -9.84
N PRO A 523 -7.36 34.79 -10.84
CA PRO A 523 -6.85 34.27 -12.10
C PRO A 523 -5.55 33.51 -11.98
N ASP A 524 -4.72 33.90 -11.02
CA ASP A 524 -3.36 33.42 -10.90
C ASP A 524 -3.30 32.09 -10.14
N GLY A 525 -2.34 31.25 -10.52
CA GLY A 525 -2.02 30.02 -9.82
C GLY A 525 -1.39 30.29 -8.47
N GLY A 526 -1.81 29.56 -7.44
CA GLY A 526 -1.14 29.59 -6.15
C GLY A 526 0.23 28.91 -6.19
N THR A 527 1.16 29.38 -5.36
CA THR A 527 2.46 28.75 -5.14
C THR A 527 2.32 27.34 -4.54
N GLY A 528 3.18 26.41 -4.94
CA GLY A 528 3.32 25.12 -4.28
C GLY A 528 4.01 25.23 -2.92
N ALA A 529 3.63 24.40 -1.96
CA ALA A 529 4.31 24.36 -0.65
C ALA A 529 5.64 23.60 -0.74
N ALA A 530 6.55 23.85 0.21
CA ALA A 530 7.82 23.13 0.28
C ALA A 530 7.64 21.67 0.77
N GLY A 531 8.55 20.78 0.36
CA GLY A 531 8.64 19.41 0.88
C GLY A 531 9.23 19.35 2.30
N SER A 532 8.97 18.25 3.02
CA SER A 532 9.50 18.04 4.39
C SER A 532 10.79 17.21 4.43
N ARG A 533 11.49 17.19 5.56
CA ARG A 533 12.77 16.46 5.70
C ARG A 533 12.55 14.95 5.81
N GLY A 534 13.44 14.15 5.21
CA GLY A 534 13.52 12.70 5.45
C GLY A 534 14.05 12.33 6.85
N GLY A 535 13.81 11.09 7.27
CA GLY A 535 14.25 10.59 8.58
C GLY A 535 15.73 10.21 8.61
N SER A 536 16.34 10.18 9.80
CA SER A 536 17.62 9.47 9.96
C SER A 536 17.40 7.96 9.94
N GLY A 537 18.41 7.20 9.51
CA GLY A 537 18.43 5.75 9.72
C GLY A 537 18.72 5.38 11.17
N GLY A 538 18.37 4.17 11.57
CA GLY A 538 18.67 3.61 12.90
C GLY A 538 20.03 2.91 12.94
N ASP A 539 20.68 2.86 14.12
CA ASP A 539 21.99 2.21 14.28
C ASP A 539 21.91 0.68 14.14
N GLY A 540 22.96 0.07 13.61
CA GLY A 540 23.13 -1.38 13.54
C GLY A 540 23.50 -2.02 14.88
N GLY A 541 22.94 -3.19 15.17
CA GLY A 541 23.16 -3.91 16.44
C GLY A 541 24.56 -4.52 16.57
N ASN A 542 25.04 -4.72 17.80
CA ASN A 542 26.38 -5.28 18.01
C ASN A 542 26.40 -6.81 17.90
N GLY A 543 27.41 -7.32 17.21
CA GLY A 543 27.65 -8.74 16.97
C GLY A 543 28.44 -9.45 18.05
N SER A 544 28.52 -10.79 17.91
CA SER A 544 29.43 -11.58 18.74
C SER A 544 30.87 -11.07 18.58
N GLN A 545 31.56 -10.96 19.71
CA GLN A 545 32.97 -10.59 19.76
C GLN A 545 33.90 -11.80 19.49
N ILE A 546 33.34 -12.98 19.20
CA ILE A 546 34.07 -14.24 19.03
C ILE A 546 33.89 -14.80 17.62
N PHE A 547 32.65 -14.89 17.14
CA PHE A 547 32.30 -15.23 15.76
C PHE A 547 31.03 -14.49 15.33
N GLY A 548 31.12 -13.17 15.13
CA GLY A 548 29.99 -12.34 14.72
C GLY A 548 30.37 -11.16 13.85
N THR A 549 29.43 -10.73 13.02
CA THR A 549 29.46 -9.41 12.36
C THR A 549 28.61 -8.43 13.15
N GLY A 550 28.89 -7.13 13.05
CA GLY A 550 27.86 -6.13 13.36
C GLY A 550 26.66 -6.29 12.42
N GLY A 551 25.53 -5.70 12.80
CA GLY A 551 24.52 -5.31 11.81
C GLY A 551 24.95 -4.02 11.12
N ASP A 552 24.46 -3.81 9.90
CA ASP A 552 24.66 -2.59 9.14
C ASP A 552 23.75 -1.47 9.69
N GLY A 553 24.14 -0.21 9.52
CA GLY A 553 23.30 0.95 9.88
C GLY A 553 22.28 1.25 8.79
N GLY A 554 21.05 1.59 9.16
CA GLY A 554 19.98 1.91 8.20
C GLY A 554 20.23 3.22 7.45
N HIS A 555 19.67 3.35 6.25
CA HIS A 555 19.85 4.54 5.42
C HIS A 555 19.03 5.73 5.91
N GLY A 556 19.49 6.95 5.66
CA GLY A 556 18.68 8.15 5.82
C GLY A 556 17.63 8.25 4.72
N GLY A 557 16.40 8.63 5.08
CA GLY A 557 15.30 8.82 4.13
C GLY A 557 15.51 10.03 3.23
N ALA A 558 15.11 9.93 1.97
CA ALA A 558 15.17 11.06 1.03
C ALA A 558 14.32 12.25 1.52
N GLY A 559 14.74 13.46 1.16
CA GLY A 559 13.92 14.66 1.34
C GLY A 559 12.66 14.62 0.47
N GLY A 560 11.57 15.20 0.96
CA GLY A 560 10.32 15.27 0.21
C GLY A 560 10.39 16.26 -0.96
N THR A 561 9.72 15.95 -2.06
CA THR A 561 9.61 16.82 -3.24
C THR A 561 8.89 18.12 -2.94
N GLY A 562 9.23 19.19 -3.65
CA GLY A 562 8.49 20.45 -3.62
C GLY A 562 7.16 20.36 -4.37
N GLY A 563 6.12 21.00 -3.85
CA GLY A 563 4.81 20.99 -4.49
C GLY A 563 4.80 21.76 -5.81
N LYS A 564 4.11 21.24 -6.82
CA LYS A 564 3.94 21.94 -8.11
C LYS A 564 3.13 23.23 -7.93
N GLY A 565 3.50 24.26 -8.68
CA GLY A 565 2.74 25.51 -8.78
C GLY A 565 1.42 25.34 -9.54
N GLY A 566 0.41 26.13 -9.17
CA GLY A 566 -0.90 26.12 -9.82
C GLY A 566 -0.84 26.72 -11.23
N GLN A 567 -1.62 26.17 -12.16
CA GLN A 567 -1.78 26.71 -13.52
C GLN A 567 -2.59 28.03 -13.49
N GLY A 568 -2.22 29.03 -14.28
CA GLY A 568 -3.00 30.25 -14.46
C GLY A 568 -4.31 30.03 -15.23
N VAL A 569 -5.29 30.92 -15.08
CA VAL A 569 -6.59 30.76 -15.75
C VAL A 569 -6.54 31.16 -17.23
N HIS A 570 -6.91 30.24 -18.13
CA HIS A 570 -7.19 30.54 -19.53
C HIS A 570 -8.52 31.31 -19.63
N ARG A 571 -8.48 32.54 -20.16
CA ARG A 571 -9.66 33.43 -20.18
C ARG A 571 -10.60 33.09 -21.32
N LYS A 572 -11.91 33.08 -21.00
CA LYS A 572 -12.96 32.87 -21.99
C LYS A 572 -13.21 34.12 -22.82
N LYS A 573 -13.65 33.89 -24.06
CA LYS A 573 -14.03 34.90 -25.03
C LYS A 573 -15.16 35.81 -24.53
N VAL A 574 -15.08 37.10 -24.80
CA VAL A 574 -16.09 38.11 -24.42
C VAL A 574 -16.85 38.66 -25.64
N GLU A 575 -18.17 38.81 -25.51
CA GLU A 575 -19.04 39.34 -26.58
C GLU A 575 -18.93 40.86 -26.75
N VAL A 576 -18.57 41.60 -25.68
CA VAL A 576 -18.49 43.07 -25.63
C VAL A 576 -17.39 43.50 -24.65
N GLY A 577 -16.56 44.47 -25.04
CA GLY A 577 -15.43 44.97 -24.26
C GLY A 577 -14.12 44.22 -24.54
N PRO A 578 -12.98 44.79 -24.11
CA PRO A 578 -11.66 44.22 -24.38
C PRO A 578 -11.51 42.84 -23.73
N GLY A 579 -10.60 42.07 -24.31
CA GLY A 579 -10.14 40.81 -23.74
C GLY A 579 -9.66 40.96 -22.30
N ARG A 580 -9.76 39.86 -21.54
CA ARG A 580 -9.22 39.78 -20.18
C ARG A 580 -7.86 39.12 -20.22
N ASP A 581 -6.93 39.60 -19.41
CA ASP A 581 -5.62 38.98 -19.29
C ASP A 581 -5.72 37.60 -18.63
N GLY A 582 -4.97 36.64 -19.16
CA GLY A 582 -4.72 35.34 -18.57
C GLY A 582 -4.07 35.46 -17.21
N GLY A 583 -4.30 34.50 -16.32
CA GLY A 583 -3.66 34.50 -15.00
C GLY A 583 -2.23 34.01 -15.07
N ASP A 584 -1.36 34.53 -14.20
CA ASP A 584 0.00 34.03 -14.03
C ASP A 584 -0.01 32.60 -13.45
N GLY A 585 0.98 31.77 -13.78
CA GLY A 585 1.23 30.50 -13.12
C GLY A 585 1.93 30.71 -11.77
N GLY A 586 1.57 29.91 -10.77
CA GLY A 586 2.22 29.98 -9.45
C GLY A 586 3.59 29.29 -9.46
N ASP A 587 4.51 29.73 -8.61
CA ASP A 587 5.82 29.07 -8.49
C ASP A 587 5.71 27.69 -7.84
N GLY A 588 6.68 26.81 -8.13
CA GLY A 588 6.87 25.56 -7.41
C GLY A 588 7.47 25.79 -6.02
N GLY A 589 7.10 24.95 -5.05
CA GLY A 589 7.71 24.94 -3.72
C GLY A 589 9.11 24.34 -3.76
N SER A 590 9.97 24.68 -2.79
CA SER A 590 11.30 24.06 -2.68
C SER A 590 11.20 22.60 -2.23
N GLY A 591 12.22 21.81 -2.55
CA GLY A 591 12.39 20.49 -1.94
C GLY A 591 12.60 20.58 -0.43
N GLY A 592 12.37 19.46 0.25
CA GLY A 592 12.74 19.24 1.65
C GLY A 592 14.15 18.63 1.76
N PRO A 593 14.95 18.95 2.79
CA PRO A 593 16.31 18.43 2.92
C PRO A 593 16.34 16.91 3.17
N GLY A 594 17.45 16.27 2.84
CA GLY A 594 17.65 14.84 3.09
C GLY A 594 17.68 14.47 4.57
N GLY A 595 17.41 13.20 4.87
CA GLY A 595 17.66 12.60 6.17
C GLY A 595 19.14 12.74 6.54
N ALA A 596 19.41 13.54 7.58
CA ALA A 596 20.71 14.21 7.73
C ALA A 596 21.91 13.26 7.96
N VAL A 597 21.65 12.09 8.52
CA VAL A 597 22.64 11.03 8.79
C VAL A 597 21.95 9.67 8.61
N GLY A 598 22.67 8.68 8.07
CA GLY A 598 22.28 7.27 8.26
C GLY A 598 22.72 6.72 9.63
N GLY A 599 22.39 5.47 9.91
CA GLY A 599 22.73 4.81 11.17
C GLY A 599 24.21 4.42 11.28
N VAL A 600 24.72 4.36 12.52
CA VAL A 600 26.10 3.89 12.78
C VAL A 600 26.17 2.37 12.70
N ALA A 601 27.24 1.83 12.11
CA ALA A 601 27.48 0.39 12.04
C ALA A 601 27.61 -0.27 13.42
N GLY A 602 27.03 -1.46 13.54
CA GLY A 602 27.22 -2.34 14.70
C GLY A 602 28.65 -2.92 14.78
N ASN A 603 29.10 -3.27 15.99
CA ASN A 603 30.43 -3.83 16.21
C ASN A 603 30.41 -5.36 16.33
N GLY A 604 31.11 -6.06 15.44
CA GLY A 604 31.30 -7.52 15.50
C GLY A 604 32.78 -7.90 15.37
N ARG A 605 33.17 -9.10 15.84
CA ARG A 605 34.57 -9.57 15.76
C ARG A 605 34.71 -11.07 15.56
N PHE A 606 35.80 -11.46 14.90
CA PHE A 606 36.32 -12.82 14.96
C PHE A 606 37.50 -12.89 15.96
N PHE A 607 37.42 -13.87 16.88
CA PHE A 607 38.40 -14.17 17.92
C PHE A 607 38.83 -12.97 18.80
N PHE A 608 37.91 -12.04 19.11
CA PHE A 608 38.15 -10.79 19.85
C PHE A 608 39.16 -9.81 19.23
N VAL A 609 39.74 -10.10 18.06
CA VAL A 609 40.87 -9.33 17.51
C VAL A 609 40.64 -8.85 16.09
N ILE A 610 40.08 -9.68 15.21
CA ILE A 610 39.73 -9.29 13.83
C ILE A 610 38.41 -8.51 13.92
N PRO A 611 38.34 -7.23 13.51
CA PRO A 611 37.07 -6.52 13.41
C PRO A 611 36.25 -7.08 12.26
N ALA A 612 34.94 -7.09 12.45
CA ALA A 612 33.90 -7.49 11.51
C ALA A 612 32.66 -6.64 11.82
N ASN A 613 32.81 -5.32 11.77
CA ASN A 613 31.69 -4.40 11.93
C ASN A 613 30.79 -4.46 10.68
N GLY A 614 29.56 -3.96 10.81
CA GLY A 614 28.73 -3.66 9.64
C GLY A 614 29.25 -2.44 8.88
N THR A 615 28.52 -2.02 7.85
CA THR A 615 28.67 -0.73 7.18
C THR A 615 27.78 0.34 7.82
N ASN A 616 28.22 1.60 7.81
CA ASN A 616 27.34 2.73 8.17
C ASN A 616 26.26 2.87 7.10
N GLY A 617 25.08 3.33 7.50
CA GLY A 617 24.04 3.72 6.56
C GLY A 617 24.41 5.02 5.86
N ALA A 618 24.22 5.08 4.54
CA ALA A 618 24.32 6.34 3.80
C ALA A 618 23.15 7.27 4.16
N SER A 619 23.37 8.59 4.16
CA SER A 619 22.33 9.59 4.45
C SER A 619 21.33 9.74 3.30
N GLY A 620 20.22 10.43 3.53
CA GLY A 620 19.21 10.65 2.49
C GLY A 620 19.61 11.74 1.48
N PRO A 621 19.29 11.61 0.18
CA PRO A 621 19.43 12.69 -0.78
C PRO A 621 18.43 13.84 -0.49
N GLY A 622 18.72 15.03 -0.97
CA GLY A 622 17.79 16.16 -0.93
C GLY A 622 16.59 15.92 -1.84
N GLY A 623 15.42 16.43 -1.45
CA GLY A 623 14.23 16.40 -2.30
C GLY A 623 14.32 17.41 -3.45
N ASP A 624 13.74 17.07 -4.60
CA ASP A 624 13.68 17.95 -5.77
C ASP A 624 12.70 19.11 -5.55
N GLY A 625 12.95 20.23 -6.22
CA GLY A 625 12.04 21.37 -6.26
C GLY A 625 10.81 21.12 -7.15
N GLY A 626 9.68 21.69 -6.77
CA GLY A 626 8.43 21.58 -7.51
C GLY A 626 8.49 22.34 -8.84
N LYS A 627 7.80 21.83 -9.88
CA LYS A 627 7.66 22.56 -11.14
C LYS A 627 6.74 23.77 -10.98
N GLY A 628 7.07 24.89 -11.64
CA GLY A 628 6.18 26.04 -11.76
C GLY A 628 4.92 25.71 -12.58
N GLY A 629 3.83 26.43 -12.31
CA GLY A 629 2.61 26.34 -13.10
C GLY A 629 2.72 27.12 -14.42
N ASN A 630 2.04 26.68 -15.48
CA ASN A 630 1.99 27.44 -16.73
C ASN A 630 1.07 28.65 -16.57
N GLY A 631 1.35 29.73 -17.29
CA GLY A 631 0.47 30.88 -17.42
C GLY A 631 -0.76 30.58 -18.29
N GLY A 632 -1.89 31.21 -17.97
CA GLY A 632 -3.14 31.04 -18.72
C GLY A 632 -3.21 31.89 -19.98
N ASP A 633 -3.94 31.41 -20.98
CA ASP A 633 -4.17 32.15 -22.24
C ASP A 633 -5.02 33.40 -22.03
N GLY A 634 -4.76 34.42 -22.86
CA GLY A 634 -5.53 35.65 -22.92
C GLY A 634 -6.95 35.47 -23.51
N GLY A 635 -7.86 36.36 -23.10
CA GLY A 635 -9.25 36.33 -23.54
C GLY A 635 -9.47 37.05 -24.87
N TRP A 636 -10.07 36.38 -25.84
CA TRP A 636 -10.49 36.98 -27.11
C TRP A 636 -11.70 37.92 -26.97
N SER A 637 -11.80 38.95 -27.84
CA SER A 637 -12.98 39.83 -27.96
C SER A 637 -13.73 39.64 -29.29
N GLU A 638 -15.07 39.73 -29.27
CA GLU A 638 -15.92 39.69 -30.48
C GLU A 638 -16.31 41.06 -31.04
N ASP A 639 -16.38 42.12 -30.23
CA ASP A 639 -16.93 43.41 -30.67
C ASP A 639 -15.95 44.26 -31.51
N GLY A 640 -14.69 43.84 -31.61
CA GLY A 640 -13.61 44.64 -32.17
C GLY A 640 -13.04 45.60 -31.13
N SER A 641 -12.56 45.04 -30.03
CA SER A 641 -11.66 45.68 -29.08
C SER A 641 -10.39 44.84 -28.93
N ASP A 642 -9.40 45.34 -28.21
CA ASP A 642 -8.09 44.70 -28.08
C ASP A 642 -8.17 43.36 -27.32
N GLY A 643 -7.28 42.42 -27.66
CA GLY A 643 -7.16 41.12 -27.02
C GLY A 643 -6.53 41.21 -25.64
N GLY A 644 -6.84 40.26 -24.75
CA GLY A 644 -6.18 40.14 -23.46
C GLY A 644 -4.80 39.51 -23.61
N ASN A 645 -3.83 39.97 -22.83
CA ASN A 645 -2.51 39.36 -22.75
C ASN A 645 -2.59 37.97 -22.10
N ALA A 646 -1.57 37.15 -22.29
CA ALA A 646 -1.41 35.94 -21.49
C ALA A 646 -0.72 36.18 -20.15
N GLY A 647 -0.96 35.27 -19.22
CA GLY A 647 -0.18 35.18 -17.99
C GLY A 647 1.18 34.53 -18.23
N ASN A 648 2.14 34.88 -17.37
CA ASN A 648 3.48 34.32 -17.32
C ASN A 648 3.48 32.93 -16.67
N GLY A 649 4.47 32.10 -16.96
CA GLY A 649 4.71 30.88 -16.20
C GLY A 649 5.37 31.17 -14.84
N GLY A 650 4.99 30.41 -13.82
CA GLY A 650 5.61 30.46 -12.50
C GLY A 650 7.00 29.83 -12.50
N ASN A 651 7.85 30.24 -11.56
CA ASN A 651 9.21 29.71 -11.46
C ASN A 651 9.21 28.29 -10.89
N GLY A 652 10.22 27.49 -11.22
CA GLY A 652 10.49 26.24 -10.53
C GLY A 652 11.04 26.50 -9.12
N GLY A 653 10.67 25.67 -8.16
CA GLY A 653 11.21 25.73 -6.80
C GLY A 653 12.64 25.19 -6.72
N ASP A 654 13.40 25.63 -5.71
CA ASP A 654 14.78 25.16 -5.52
C ASP A 654 14.84 23.71 -5.00
N GLY A 655 15.83 22.97 -5.46
CA GLY A 655 16.19 21.66 -4.90
C GLY A 655 16.87 21.77 -3.54
N ALA A 656 16.77 20.72 -2.73
CA ALA A 656 17.21 20.78 -1.33
C ALA A 656 18.62 20.22 -1.08
N LEU A 657 19.22 20.64 0.04
CA LEU A 657 20.47 20.09 0.58
C LEU A 657 20.35 18.59 0.88
N GLY A 658 21.32 17.81 0.40
CA GLY A 658 21.50 16.40 0.76
C GLY A 658 21.95 16.18 2.20
N GLY A 659 21.59 15.03 2.79
CA GLY A 659 22.18 14.53 4.03
C GLY A 659 23.67 14.18 3.84
N ALA A 660 24.41 13.88 4.92
CA ALA A 660 25.86 13.73 4.86
C ALA A 660 26.35 12.72 3.79
N GLY A 661 27.21 13.17 2.89
CA GLY A 661 27.73 12.40 1.74
C GLY A 661 26.75 12.20 0.56
N SER A 662 25.50 12.67 0.67
CA SER A 662 24.42 12.38 -0.29
C SER A 662 24.09 13.55 -1.21
N ALA A 663 23.58 13.26 -2.40
CA ALA A 663 23.32 14.26 -3.43
C ALA A 663 22.25 15.30 -3.01
N GLY A 664 22.39 16.52 -3.49
CA GLY A 664 21.34 17.54 -3.45
C GLY A 664 20.23 17.25 -4.47
N GLY A 665 19.00 17.67 -4.16
CA GLY A 665 17.85 17.50 -5.05
C GLY A 665 17.93 18.43 -6.27
N ALA A 666 17.30 18.07 -7.37
CA ALA A 666 17.23 18.91 -8.57
C ALA A 666 16.33 20.14 -8.36
N GLY A 667 16.62 21.23 -9.07
CA GLY A 667 15.73 22.38 -9.17
C GLY A 667 14.54 22.07 -10.07
N GLY A 668 13.37 22.59 -9.71
CA GLY A 668 12.13 22.40 -10.48
C GLY A 668 12.17 23.13 -11.82
N GLU A 669 11.46 22.61 -12.81
CA GLU A 669 11.27 23.30 -14.10
C GLU A 669 10.37 24.53 -13.95
N GLY A 670 10.66 25.60 -14.69
CA GLY A 670 9.78 26.76 -14.81
C GLY A 670 8.58 26.46 -15.72
N GLY A 671 7.41 27.02 -15.40
CA GLY A 671 6.22 26.89 -16.22
C GLY A 671 6.30 27.69 -17.53
N ALA A 672 5.61 27.26 -18.57
CA ALA A 672 5.49 28.00 -19.82
C ALA A 672 4.55 29.21 -19.69
N GLY A 673 4.79 30.27 -20.46
CA GLY A 673 3.85 31.38 -20.61
C GLY A 673 2.65 31.02 -21.49
N GLY A 674 1.48 31.60 -21.20
CA GLY A 674 0.26 31.38 -21.98
C GLY A 674 0.29 32.07 -23.36
N ALA A 675 -0.66 31.74 -24.23
CA ALA A 675 -0.84 32.41 -25.52
C ALA A 675 -1.70 33.69 -25.40
N GLY A 676 -1.20 34.79 -25.96
CA GLY A 676 -1.94 36.05 -26.05
C GLY A 676 -3.15 35.94 -27.00
N ALA A 677 -4.19 36.72 -26.75
CA ALA A 677 -5.44 36.61 -27.52
C ALA A 677 -5.39 37.33 -28.88
N ASP A 678 -5.82 36.65 -29.93
CA ASP A 678 -6.12 37.29 -31.22
C ASP A 678 -7.17 38.41 -31.07
N ALA A 679 -7.09 39.40 -31.97
CA ALA A 679 -8.03 40.50 -32.05
C ALA A 679 -8.40 40.86 -33.50
N ASN A 680 -9.41 41.70 -33.67
CA ASN A 680 -9.88 42.09 -35.00
C ASN A 680 -8.84 42.97 -35.73
N ALA A 681 -8.89 43.01 -37.06
CA ALA A 681 -7.88 43.62 -37.94
C ALA A 681 -7.75 45.17 -37.86
N THR A 682 -8.34 45.80 -36.83
CA THR A 682 -8.19 47.22 -36.48
C THR A 682 -7.72 47.45 -35.03
N HIS A 683 -7.38 46.37 -34.32
CA HIS A 683 -7.05 46.34 -32.89
C HIS A 683 -5.75 45.57 -32.64
N THR A 684 -5.30 45.65 -31.40
CA THR A 684 -4.10 45.00 -30.87
C THR A 684 -4.47 43.62 -30.35
N ALA A 685 -3.74 42.59 -30.75
CA ALA A 685 -3.77 41.31 -30.06
C ALA A 685 -3.03 41.41 -28.71
N GLY A 686 -3.30 40.46 -27.82
CA GLY A 686 -2.56 40.32 -26.58
C GLY A 686 -1.16 39.77 -26.81
N ASP A 687 -0.21 40.24 -26.00
CA ASP A 687 1.15 39.71 -25.92
C ASP A 687 1.15 38.30 -25.29
N GLY A 688 2.08 37.45 -25.71
CA GLY A 688 2.34 36.15 -25.10
C GLY A 688 3.04 36.26 -23.74
N GLY A 689 2.72 35.36 -22.82
CA GLY A 689 3.30 35.35 -21.48
C GLY A 689 4.77 34.96 -21.49
N ASN A 690 5.57 35.45 -20.54
CA ASN A 690 6.95 35.00 -20.39
C ASN A 690 6.98 33.61 -19.72
N GLY A 691 7.97 32.79 -20.04
CA GLY A 691 8.24 31.56 -19.29
C GLY A 691 8.85 31.84 -17.91
N GLY A 692 8.50 31.02 -16.92
CA GLY A 692 9.10 31.07 -15.59
C GLY A 692 10.53 30.53 -15.58
N ASN A 693 11.37 30.99 -14.65
CA ASN A 693 12.73 30.49 -14.54
C ASN A 693 12.75 29.10 -13.89
N GLY A 694 13.74 28.28 -14.21
CA GLY A 694 13.99 27.03 -13.48
C GLY A 694 14.60 27.30 -12.10
N GLY A 695 14.26 26.47 -11.12
CA GLY A 695 14.79 26.56 -9.76
C GLY A 695 16.25 26.15 -9.66
N VAL A 696 16.94 26.58 -8.61
CA VAL A 696 18.35 26.26 -8.36
C VAL A 696 18.48 24.82 -7.88
N GLY A 697 19.51 24.10 -8.34
CA GLY A 697 19.85 22.77 -7.85
C GLY A 697 20.34 22.80 -6.40
N GLY A 698 19.88 21.86 -5.58
CA GLY A 698 20.26 21.78 -4.18
C GLY A 698 21.74 21.45 -3.99
N PRO A 699 22.43 22.02 -2.98
CA PRO A 699 23.82 21.68 -2.71
C PRO A 699 23.97 20.23 -2.23
N GLY A 700 25.10 19.61 -2.57
CA GLY A 700 25.47 18.30 -2.06
C GLY A 700 25.69 18.29 -0.56
N GLY A 701 25.45 17.16 0.09
CA GLY A 701 25.62 17.00 1.53
C GLY A 701 27.09 16.84 1.95
N PRO A 702 27.53 17.48 3.06
CA PRO A 702 28.91 17.38 3.55
C PRO A 702 29.23 15.95 4.00
N GLY A 703 30.28 15.34 3.46
CA GLY A 703 30.73 14.00 3.90
C GLY A 703 31.45 14.02 5.25
N ASP A 704 31.35 12.91 5.98
CA ASP A 704 31.72 12.76 7.39
C ASP A 704 33.07 12.03 7.62
N GLY A 705 34.12 12.53 6.95
CA GLY A 705 35.51 12.11 7.21
C GLY A 705 36.24 11.69 5.94
N ASP A 706 36.54 10.39 5.83
CA ASP A 706 37.23 9.79 4.68
C ASP A 706 36.28 9.56 3.47
N ASP A 707 34.96 9.73 3.66
CA ASP A 707 33.95 9.54 2.62
C ASP A 707 33.81 10.73 1.66
N GLN A 708 33.20 10.46 0.50
CA GLN A 708 33.02 11.49 -0.54
C GLN A 708 31.97 12.52 -0.11
N GLY A 709 32.13 13.77 -0.57
CA GLY A 709 31.06 14.76 -0.50
C GLY A 709 29.95 14.43 -1.49
N GLY A 710 28.71 14.77 -1.15
CA GLY A 710 27.59 14.62 -2.07
C GLY A 710 27.72 15.49 -3.31
N ASP A 711 27.24 14.99 -4.45
CA ASP A 711 27.10 15.77 -5.69
C ASP A 711 26.01 16.83 -5.53
N GLY A 712 26.18 17.97 -6.19
CA GLY A 712 25.15 19.00 -6.29
C GLY A 712 24.03 18.62 -7.27
N GLY A 713 22.81 19.01 -6.95
CA GLY A 713 21.62 18.78 -7.76
C GLY A 713 21.63 19.56 -9.08
N VAL A 714 20.96 19.05 -10.10
CA VAL A 714 20.85 19.70 -11.41
C VAL A 714 19.90 20.90 -11.33
N GLY A 715 20.25 22.03 -11.95
CA GLY A 715 19.39 23.20 -12.04
C GLY A 715 18.19 22.96 -12.97
N GLY A 716 17.04 23.53 -12.64
CA GLY A 716 15.79 23.33 -13.38
C GLY A 716 15.81 23.99 -14.77
N VAL A 717 15.10 23.41 -15.73
CA VAL A 717 14.96 24.00 -17.08
C VAL A 717 13.98 25.18 -17.03
N GLY A 718 14.30 26.27 -17.73
CA GLY A 718 13.43 27.43 -17.87
C GLY A 718 12.22 27.16 -18.78
N GLY A 719 11.07 27.72 -18.43
CA GLY A 719 9.83 27.56 -19.18
C GLY A 719 9.86 28.28 -20.53
N GLY A 720 9.12 27.75 -21.51
CA GLY A 720 8.98 28.39 -22.82
C GLY A 720 8.14 29.68 -22.77
N GLY A 721 8.49 30.65 -23.60
CA GLY A 721 7.67 31.84 -23.82
C GLY A 721 6.42 31.53 -24.65
N GLY A 722 5.31 32.17 -24.30
CA GLY A 722 4.04 32.03 -24.99
C GLY A 722 3.97 32.82 -26.31
N ASN A 723 3.12 32.37 -27.23
CA ASN A 723 2.92 33.08 -28.51
C ASN A 723 2.05 34.33 -28.34
N GLY A 724 2.32 35.37 -29.12
CA GLY A 724 1.43 36.53 -29.23
C GLY A 724 0.28 36.27 -30.22
N GLY A 725 -0.86 36.95 -30.04
CA GLY A 725 -2.05 36.71 -30.86
C GLY A 725 -2.01 37.34 -32.27
N ASP A 726 -2.84 36.81 -33.17
CA ASP A 726 -3.06 37.35 -34.53
C ASP A 726 -4.00 38.57 -34.49
N ALA A 727 -3.62 39.73 -35.04
CA ALA A 727 -4.52 40.88 -35.19
C ALA A 727 -4.05 41.91 -36.26
N GLY A 728 -4.66 43.10 -36.26
CA GLY A 728 -4.25 44.23 -37.09
C GLY A 728 -2.94 44.88 -36.63
N THR A 729 -2.68 44.85 -35.33
CA THR A 729 -1.36 44.95 -34.70
C THR A 729 -1.16 43.65 -33.93
N ALA A 730 -0.20 42.82 -34.33
CA ALA A 730 0.08 41.55 -33.67
C ALA A 730 0.49 41.73 -32.20
N GLY A 731 0.26 40.72 -31.38
CA GLY A 731 0.90 40.60 -30.07
C GLY A 731 2.33 40.08 -30.23
N ASN A 732 3.22 40.52 -29.35
CA ASN A 732 4.60 40.05 -29.30
C ASN A 732 4.65 38.63 -28.70
N GLY A 733 5.62 37.82 -29.12
CA GLY A 733 5.97 36.60 -28.38
C GLY A 733 6.58 36.93 -27.01
N GLY A 734 6.20 36.18 -25.98
CA GLY A 734 6.80 36.28 -24.64
C GLY A 734 8.21 35.68 -24.61
N ASN A 735 9.05 36.13 -23.67
CA ASN A 735 10.42 35.64 -23.56
C ASN A 735 10.47 34.25 -22.90
N GLY A 736 11.49 33.46 -23.19
CA GLY A 736 11.79 32.24 -22.46
C GLY A 736 12.33 32.52 -21.06
N GLY A 737 11.97 31.69 -20.09
CA GLY A 737 12.52 31.74 -18.73
C GLY A 737 13.96 31.24 -18.70
N ASN A 738 14.78 31.73 -17.75
CA ASN A 738 16.16 31.27 -17.62
C ASN A 738 16.21 29.87 -16.98
N GLY A 739 17.22 29.08 -17.32
CA GLY A 739 17.53 27.85 -16.61
C GLY A 739 18.16 28.16 -15.25
N GLY A 740 17.85 27.34 -14.24
CA GLY A 740 18.41 27.48 -12.90
C GLY A 740 19.89 27.08 -12.85
N ASP A 741 20.61 27.65 -11.88
CA ASP A 741 21.98 27.24 -11.59
C ASP A 741 21.99 25.82 -11.00
N GLY A 742 23.01 25.02 -11.33
CA GLY A 742 23.25 23.73 -10.67
C GLY A 742 23.86 23.92 -9.28
N GLY A 743 23.52 23.04 -8.34
CA GLY A 743 24.00 23.12 -6.96
C GLY A 743 25.48 22.82 -6.82
N ASP A 744 26.14 23.37 -5.81
CA ASP A 744 27.55 23.08 -5.52
C ASP A 744 27.74 21.66 -4.96
N GLY A 745 28.82 20.99 -5.36
CA GLY A 745 29.24 19.71 -4.79
C GLY A 745 29.97 19.91 -3.47
N ALA A 746 29.72 19.05 -2.48
CA ALA A 746 30.29 19.24 -1.15
C ALA A 746 31.80 18.96 -1.11
N ALA A 747 32.58 19.77 -0.40
CA ALA A 747 34.02 19.56 -0.21
C ALA A 747 34.33 18.68 1.02
N THR A 748 35.18 17.66 0.86
CA THR A 748 35.66 16.78 1.95
C THR A 748 37.15 16.46 1.80
N ASP A 749 37.77 15.90 2.85
CA ASP A 749 39.17 15.44 2.77
C ASP A 749 39.33 14.15 1.95
N GLY A 750 38.31 13.26 1.97
CA GLY A 750 38.27 12.01 1.20
C GLY A 750 38.01 12.20 -0.30
N GLY A 751 37.22 13.21 -0.67
CA GLY A 751 36.99 13.61 -2.05
C GLY A 751 35.69 14.38 -2.22
N GLY A 752 35.76 15.64 -2.63
CA GLY A 752 34.56 16.44 -2.84
C GLY A 752 33.69 15.97 -4.01
N GLY A 753 32.38 16.14 -3.87
CA GLY A 753 31.37 15.80 -4.87
C GLY A 753 31.39 16.76 -6.06
N LEU A 754 30.78 16.36 -7.17
CA LEU A 754 30.69 17.14 -8.39
C LEU A 754 29.64 18.24 -8.28
N GLY A 755 29.93 19.40 -8.89
CA GLY A 755 28.95 20.46 -9.07
C GLY A 755 27.86 20.05 -10.06
N GLY A 756 26.60 20.27 -9.69
CA GLY A 756 25.42 19.91 -10.45
C GLY A 756 25.37 20.60 -11.81
N ALA A 757 24.76 19.93 -12.79
CA ALA A 757 24.59 20.50 -14.13
C ALA A 757 23.68 21.72 -14.11
N GLN A 758 23.95 22.68 -14.98
CA GLN A 758 23.08 23.83 -15.23
C GLN A 758 21.74 23.39 -15.85
N GLY A 759 20.66 24.09 -15.52
CA GLY A 759 19.43 24.04 -16.28
C GLY A 759 19.56 24.82 -17.59
N ASP A 760 18.89 24.35 -18.65
CA ASP A 760 18.82 25.08 -19.91
C ASP A 760 17.73 26.17 -19.90
N GLY A 761 17.96 27.23 -20.66
CA GLY A 761 16.97 28.30 -20.86
C GLY A 761 15.81 27.86 -21.76
N GLY A 762 14.61 28.37 -21.47
CA GLY A 762 13.42 28.16 -22.27
C GLY A 762 13.47 28.91 -23.60
N VAL A 763 12.78 28.37 -24.62
CA VAL A 763 12.70 28.99 -25.96
C VAL A 763 11.70 30.15 -25.95
N GLY A 764 12.03 31.26 -26.63
CA GLY A 764 11.14 32.41 -26.80
C GLY A 764 9.90 32.11 -27.65
N GLY A 765 8.77 32.72 -27.28
CA GLY A 765 7.53 32.60 -28.03
C GLY A 765 7.54 33.39 -29.34
N SER A 766 6.57 33.13 -30.22
CA SER A 766 6.44 33.82 -31.51
C SER A 766 5.22 34.73 -31.58
N GLY A 767 5.42 35.98 -32.03
CA GLY A 767 4.35 36.90 -32.44
C GLY A 767 4.08 36.84 -33.94
N ALA A 768 2.88 37.27 -34.35
CA ALA A 768 2.36 37.06 -35.72
C ALA A 768 3.01 37.93 -36.82
N ASP A 769 3.83 38.92 -36.46
CA ASP A 769 4.53 39.84 -37.38
C ASP A 769 6.07 39.70 -37.33
N ASP A 770 6.56 38.49 -37.06
CA ASP A 770 7.97 38.13 -36.81
C ASP A 770 8.55 38.69 -35.49
N THR A 771 7.72 39.19 -34.56
CA THR A 771 8.13 39.59 -33.19
C THR A 771 8.26 38.38 -32.26
N SER A 772 9.40 37.69 -32.35
CA SER A 772 9.79 36.69 -31.35
C SER A 772 10.22 37.32 -30.02
N GLY A 773 9.89 36.68 -28.90
CA GLY A 773 10.54 36.93 -27.62
C GLY A 773 11.97 36.39 -27.62
N ASP A 774 12.82 36.89 -26.72
CA ASP A 774 14.18 36.39 -26.56
C ASP A 774 14.18 34.98 -25.90
N ASP A 775 15.10 34.11 -26.31
CA ASP A 775 15.38 32.84 -25.63
C ASP A 775 15.98 33.12 -24.24
N GLY A 776 15.55 32.34 -23.24
CA GLY A 776 16.11 32.39 -21.89
C GLY A 776 17.56 31.91 -21.87
N THR A 777 18.35 32.38 -20.88
CA THR A 777 19.73 31.92 -20.71
C THR A 777 19.79 30.64 -19.88
N SER A 778 20.62 29.66 -20.27
CA SER A 778 20.96 28.52 -19.40
C SER A 778 21.75 29.01 -18.17
N GLY A 779 21.52 28.39 -17.01
CA GLY A 779 22.18 28.74 -15.75
C GLY A 779 23.67 28.42 -15.71
N ALA A 780 24.31 28.62 -14.57
CA ALA A 780 25.67 28.17 -14.27
C ALA A 780 25.69 26.70 -13.83
N ARG A 781 26.80 26.00 -14.09
CA ARG A 781 27.11 24.73 -13.42
C ARG A 781 27.66 25.05 -12.02
N GLY A 782 27.23 24.31 -11.00
CA GLY A 782 27.77 24.45 -9.65
C GLY A 782 29.26 24.13 -9.56
N GLU A 783 29.91 24.54 -8.47
CA GLU A 783 31.34 24.28 -8.26
C GLU A 783 31.60 22.82 -7.82
N ASP A 784 32.69 22.23 -8.32
CA ASP A 784 33.17 20.90 -7.91
C ASP A 784 33.92 20.99 -6.56
N GLY A 785 33.54 20.15 -5.61
CA GLY A 785 34.23 20.01 -4.32
C GLY A 785 35.67 19.51 -4.49
N SER A 786 36.62 20.08 -3.75
CA SER A 786 38.04 19.72 -3.89
C SER A 786 38.37 18.34 -3.28
N ALA A 787 39.15 17.53 -3.99
CA ALA A 787 39.49 16.15 -3.59
C ALA A 787 41.01 15.86 -3.53
N ALA A 788 41.41 14.92 -2.68
CA ALA A 788 42.76 14.33 -2.65
C ALA A 788 42.79 12.94 -3.32
N ALA A 789 43.45 12.82 -4.47
CA ALA A 789 43.19 11.71 -5.41
C ALA A 789 43.91 10.37 -5.12
N SER A 790 43.21 9.25 -5.39
CA SER A 790 43.78 7.93 -5.71
C SER A 790 42.78 7.05 -6.50
N ALA A 791 43.27 6.18 -7.39
CA ALA A 791 42.42 5.36 -8.28
C ALA A 791 43.13 4.11 -8.84
N SER A 792 42.38 3.04 -9.17
CA SER A 792 42.78 1.90 -10.05
C SER A 792 41.59 0.98 -10.41
N SER A 793 41.75 0.07 -11.38
CA SER A 793 40.62 -0.57 -12.11
C SER A 793 40.69 -2.10 -12.34
N LEU A 794 39.59 -2.64 -12.89
CA LEU A 794 39.18 -4.06 -13.12
C LEU A 794 39.98 -4.84 -14.20
N VAL A 795 39.94 -6.19 -14.16
CA VAL A 795 39.79 -7.12 -15.34
C VAL A 795 39.41 -8.58 -14.92
N ASN A 796 39.11 -9.47 -15.88
CA ASN A 796 38.24 -10.68 -15.81
C ASN A 796 38.88 -12.03 -16.28
N PHE A 797 38.14 -13.16 -16.19
CA PHE A 797 38.07 -14.39 -17.07
C PHE A 797 38.02 -15.79 -16.39
N GLU A 798 37.82 -16.88 -17.17
CA GLU A 798 36.70 -17.84 -16.99
C GLU A 798 36.98 -19.35 -17.36
N THR A 799 36.07 -20.28 -16.99
CA THR A 799 35.70 -21.63 -17.56
C THR A 799 36.27 -22.99 -17.04
N ALA A 800 35.34 -23.98 -16.94
CA ALA A 800 35.39 -25.40 -17.42
C ALA A 800 35.24 -26.60 -16.42
N GLU A 801 34.57 -27.67 -16.90
CA GLU A 801 33.99 -28.87 -16.22
C GLU A 801 34.34 -30.18 -17.03
N PRO A 802 33.76 -31.41 -16.87
CA PRO A 802 33.35 -32.28 -15.73
C PRO A 802 34.09 -33.66 -15.75
N PRO A 803 33.66 -34.78 -15.06
CA PRO A 803 32.67 -35.74 -15.65
C PRO A 803 31.85 -36.73 -14.72
N SER A 804 30.63 -37.12 -15.14
CA SER A 804 29.87 -38.42 -15.01
C SER A 804 30.07 -39.41 -13.82
N LEU A 805 29.06 -40.18 -13.32
CA LEU A 805 28.34 -41.24 -14.07
C LEU A 805 27.18 -41.97 -13.29
N LEU A 806 26.00 -42.04 -13.94
CA LEU A 806 24.93 -43.09 -13.97
C LEU A 806 24.55 -44.06 -12.81
N ALA A 807 23.22 -44.23 -12.63
CA ALA A 807 22.40 -45.44 -12.32
C ALA A 807 21.53 -45.38 -11.03
N GLY A 808 20.28 -45.87 -10.99
CA GLY A 808 19.47 -46.56 -12.03
C GLY A 808 17.97 -46.68 -11.67
N ILE A 809 17.13 -47.15 -12.60
CA ILE A 809 15.65 -46.94 -12.58
C ILE A 809 14.83 -48.18 -12.17
N GLY A 810 14.05 -48.04 -11.07
CA GLY A 810 12.60 -48.34 -11.04
C GLY A 810 12.05 -49.77 -10.84
N ARG A 811 10.76 -49.78 -10.45
CA ARG A 811 9.78 -50.90 -10.46
C ARG A 811 9.94 -52.07 -9.46
N ALA A 812 9.51 -51.83 -8.21
CA ALA A 812 8.57 -52.70 -7.48
C ALA A 812 8.01 -51.96 -6.24
N LEU A 813 6.89 -51.21 -6.28
CA LEU A 813 5.76 -51.18 -7.22
C LEU A 813 5.08 -52.54 -7.44
N ALA A 814 4.37 -53.03 -6.41
CA ALA A 814 3.46 -54.17 -6.54
C ALA A 814 2.26 -54.19 -5.56
N TYR A 815 2.40 -53.74 -4.30
CA TYR A 815 1.45 -54.13 -3.24
C TYR A 815 0.75 -53.01 -2.45
N VAL A 816 1.25 -51.77 -2.46
CA VAL A 816 0.78 -50.69 -1.55
C VAL A 816 -0.44 -49.90 -2.10
N PHE A 817 -0.85 -50.15 -3.35
CA PHE A 817 -1.29 -49.04 -4.23
C PHE A 817 -2.78 -48.94 -4.63
N PHE A 818 -3.72 -49.49 -3.87
CA PHE A 818 -5.14 -49.50 -4.30
C PHE A 818 -6.16 -49.06 -3.22
N ASN A 819 -6.36 -47.75 -3.11
CA ASN A 819 -7.65 -47.13 -2.75
C ASN A 819 -8.07 -46.17 -3.88
N ARG A 820 -9.33 -45.72 -3.92
CA ARG A 820 -9.86 -44.88 -5.01
C ARG A 820 -10.97 -43.95 -4.53
N ALA A 821 -10.90 -42.67 -4.88
CA ALA A 821 -11.91 -41.66 -4.54
C ALA A 821 -13.31 -41.98 -5.11
N PRO A 822 -14.40 -41.51 -4.46
CA PRO A 822 -15.75 -41.61 -5.01
C PRO A 822 -15.91 -40.71 -6.24
N SER A 823 -16.75 -41.11 -7.19
CA SER A 823 -17.01 -40.37 -8.43
C SER A 823 -18.40 -39.75 -8.41
N VAL A 824 -18.48 -38.45 -8.69
CA VAL A 824 -19.70 -37.62 -8.70
C VAL A 824 -19.98 -37.19 -10.15
N SER A 825 -21.24 -37.03 -10.54
CA SER A 825 -21.62 -36.70 -11.93
C SER A 825 -22.97 -35.98 -11.97
N PRO A 826 -23.05 -34.71 -11.51
CA PRO A 826 -24.33 -34.06 -11.22
C PRO A 826 -25.21 -33.90 -12.47
N GLU A 827 -26.47 -34.33 -12.35
CA GLU A 827 -27.52 -34.14 -13.33
C GLU A 827 -28.51 -33.06 -12.86
N PHE A 828 -28.94 -32.20 -13.78
CA PHE A 828 -29.75 -31.02 -13.49
C PHE A 828 -31.15 -31.12 -14.12
N GLY A 829 -32.18 -30.98 -13.28
CA GLY A 829 -33.58 -30.96 -13.69
C GLY A 829 -34.00 -29.69 -14.42
N GLY A 830 -35.15 -29.74 -15.09
CA GLY A 830 -35.71 -28.62 -15.84
C GLY A 830 -36.21 -27.48 -14.94
N GLN A 831 -35.82 -26.24 -15.27
CA GLN A 831 -36.26 -25.03 -14.58
C GLN A 831 -37.78 -24.82 -14.73
N SER A 832 -38.51 -24.80 -13.61
CA SER A 832 -39.96 -24.57 -13.61
C SER A 832 -40.45 -23.72 -12.44
N GLY A 833 -41.67 -23.20 -12.57
CA GLY A 833 -42.28 -22.26 -11.61
C GLY A 833 -41.67 -20.86 -11.63
N ALA A 834 -42.29 -19.93 -10.88
CA ALA A 834 -41.87 -18.53 -10.83
C ALA A 834 -40.43 -18.36 -10.28
N ASN A 835 -40.02 -19.22 -9.35
CA ASN A 835 -38.70 -19.16 -8.70
C ASN A 835 -37.61 -19.93 -9.48
N LYS A 836 -37.92 -20.47 -10.67
CA LYS A 836 -37.04 -21.29 -11.51
C LYS A 836 -36.28 -22.36 -10.70
N ALA A 837 -37.01 -23.15 -9.93
CA ALA A 837 -36.42 -24.18 -9.09
C ALA A 837 -35.72 -25.24 -9.96
N ILE A 838 -34.53 -25.66 -9.51
CA ILE A 838 -33.67 -26.64 -10.18
C ILE A 838 -33.43 -27.79 -9.21
N THR A 839 -33.95 -28.98 -9.53
CA THR A 839 -33.57 -30.21 -8.85
C THR A 839 -32.18 -30.63 -9.33
N ILE A 840 -31.33 -31.06 -8.42
CA ILE A 840 -29.93 -31.45 -8.65
C ILE A 840 -29.76 -32.83 -8.02
N ASP A 841 -29.37 -33.81 -8.82
CA ASP A 841 -28.98 -35.15 -8.36
C ASP A 841 -27.47 -35.30 -8.57
N LEU A 842 -26.72 -35.51 -7.49
CA LEU A 842 -25.26 -35.60 -7.54
C LEU A 842 -24.75 -36.91 -8.18
N ASN A 843 -25.60 -37.94 -8.32
CA ASN A 843 -25.28 -39.23 -8.93
C ASN A 843 -23.99 -39.88 -8.39
N GLY A 844 -23.72 -39.69 -7.09
CA GLY A 844 -22.50 -40.16 -6.45
C GLY A 844 -22.37 -41.68 -6.46
N ARG A 845 -21.21 -42.19 -6.87
CA ARG A 845 -20.88 -43.63 -6.85
C ARG A 845 -19.68 -43.93 -5.96
N SER A 846 -19.92 -44.81 -5.00
CA SER A 846 -18.89 -45.36 -4.13
C SER A 846 -17.98 -46.32 -4.89
N ASN A 847 -16.69 -46.03 -4.92
CA ASN A 847 -15.67 -46.85 -5.61
C ASN A 847 -14.90 -47.79 -4.66
N ASN A 848 -15.27 -47.84 -3.37
CA ASN A 848 -14.65 -48.67 -2.33
C ASN A 848 -15.64 -49.57 -1.57
N GLY A 849 -16.96 -49.44 -1.78
CA GLY A 849 -17.98 -50.35 -1.25
C GLY A 849 -18.66 -49.93 0.07
N PHE A 850 -18.45 -48.69 0.52
CA PHE A 850 -19.18 -48.10 1.65
C PHE A 850 -20.24 -47.10 1.17
N ASP A 851 -21.29 -46.88 1.97
CA ASP A 851 -22.34 -45.90 1.68
C ASP A 851 -21.79 -44.45 1.70
N LEU A 852 -22.39 -43.58 0.88
CA LEU A 852 -21.97 -42.18 0.73
C LEU A 852 -22.74 -41.26 1.69
N THR A 853 -22.03 -40.31 2.30
CA THR A 853 -22.63 -39.19 3.05
C THR A 853 -22.28 -37.86 2.40
N TYR A 854 -23.25 -36.95 2.38
CA TYR A 854 -23.18 -35.64 1.70
C TYR A 854 -23.34 -34.50 2.71
N THR A 855 -22.40 -33.55 2.72
CA THR A 855 -22.43 -32.38 3.61
C THR A 855 -22.24 -31.12 2.79
N ILE A 856 -23.11 -30.12 2.99
CA ILE A 856 -22.90 -28.78 2.40
C ILE A 856 -21.72 -28.14 3.13
N LYS A 857 -20.64 -27.84 2.41
CA LYS A 857 -19.45 -27.17 2.93
C LYS A 857 -19.55 -25.65 2.76
N GLN A 858 -20.21 -25.20 1.70
CA GLN A 858 -20.50 -23.79 1.42
C GLN A 858 -21.86 -23.70 0.73
N ASP A 859 -22.77 -22.89 1.30
CA ASP A 859 -24.08 -22.59 0.70
C ASP A 859 -23.96 -21.62 -0.51
N PRO A 860 -24.92 -21.62 -1.45
CA PRO A 860 -24.97 -20.70 -2.59
C PRO A 860 -25.14 -19.23 -2.17
N ARG A 861 -24.62 -18.29 -2.99
CA ARG A 861 -24.60 -16.85 -2.68
C ARG A 861 -25.86 -16.10 -3.15
N TYR A 862 -26.58 -16.61 -4.14
CA TYR A 862 -27.65 -15.91 -4.86
C TYR A 862 -28.99 -16.68 -4.88
N GLY A 863 -29.07 -17.82 -4.19
CA GLY A 863 -30.28 -18.61 -3.96
C GLY A 863 -30.21 -19.39 -2.65
N ARG A 864 -30.99 -20.47 -2.54
CA ARG A 864 -30.99 -21.37 -1.37
C ARG A 864 -31.12 -22.82 -1.79
N LEU A 865 -30.35 -23.70 -1.14
CA LEU A 865 -30.54 -25.15 -1.23
C LEU A 865 -31.62 -25.63 -0.25
N VAL A 866 -32.43 -26.58 -0.72
CA VAL A 866 -33.35 -27.38 0.09
C VAL A 866 -33.02 -28.85 -0.16
N PRO A 867 -32.68 -29.65 0.87
CA PRO A 867 -32.46 -31.09 0.70
C PRO A 867 -33.69 -31.79 0.12
N GLY A 868 -33.48 -32.75 -0.77
CA GLY A 868 -34.53 -33.61 -1.30
C GLY A 868 -34.93 -34.72 -0.33
N ALA A 869 -35.84 -35.59 -0.78
CA ALA A 869 -36.31 -36.73 0.00
C ALA A 869 -35.32 -37.92 0.02
N GLU A 870 -34.33 -37.93 -0.88
CA GLU A 870 -33.33 -38.99 -1.03
C GLU A 870 -31.90 -38.45 -0.83
N PRO A 871 -31.01 -39.14 -0.10
CA PRO A 871 -29.65 -38.65 0.16
C PRO A 871 -28.85 -38.42 -1.13
N GLY A 872 -28.30 -37.21 -1.28
CA GLY A 872 -27.59 -36.78 -2.50
C GLY A 872 -28.46 -36.02 -3.50
N THR A 873 -29.76 -35.85 -3.24
CA THR A 873 -30.65 -34.98 -4.02
C THR A 873 -30.88 -33.64 -3.33
N TYR A 874 -30.90 -32.56 -4.12
CA TYR A 874 -31.12 -31.19 -3.64
C TYR A 874 -32.04 -30.42 -4.59
N THR A 875 -32.69 -29.38 -4.10
CA THR A 875 -33.41 -28.39 -4.92
C THR A 875 -32.84 -27.01 -4.65
N TYR A 876 -32.23 -26.41 -5.67
CA TYR A 876 -31.82 -25.01 -5.65
C TYR A 876 -33.01 -24.11 -6.02
N ILE A 877 -33.22 -23.06 -5.23
CA ILE A 877 -34.27 -22.05 -5.43
C ILE A 877 -33.59 -20.69 -5.57
N ALA A 878 -33.72 -20.06 -6.74
CA ALA A 878 -33.11 -18.77 -7.03
C ALA A 878 -33.83 -17.61 -6.33
N ASN A 879 -33.10 -16.53 -5.99
CA ASN A 879 -33.72 -15.29 -5.53
C ASN A 879 -34.67 -14.72 -6.60
N PRO A 880 -35.95 -14.42 -6.29
CA PRO A 880 -36.93 -13.90 -7.26
C PRO A 880 -36.46 -12.73 -8.13
N THR A 881 -35.65 -11.80 -7.61
CA THR A 881 -35.13 -10.66 -8.40
C THR A 881 -34.22 -11.10 -9.55
N LEU A 882 -33.45 -12.16 -9.34
CA LEU A 882 -32.48 -12.71 -10.30
C LEU A 882 -33.13 -13.69 -11.29
N THR A 883 -34.36 -14.17 -11.03
CA THR A 883 -35.04 -15.11 -11.93
C THR A 883 -35.30 -14.56 -13.33
N ARG A 884 -35.48 -13.24 -13.50
CA ARG A 884 -35.72 -12.61 -14.80
C ARG A 884 -34.44 -12.47 -15.66
N PRO A 885 -33.39 -11.76 -15.20
CA PRO A 885 -32.14 -11.67 -15.96
C PRO A 885 -31.45 -13.03 -16.10
N GLY A 886 -31.64 -13.91 -15.13
CA GLY A 886 -30.82 -15.10 -14.92
C GLY A 886 -29.66 -14.78 -13.98
N ILE A 887 -28.94 -15.81 -13.54
CA ILE A 887 -27.64 -15.71 -12.87
C ILE A 887 -26.97 -17.08 -12.85
N THR A 888 -25.65 -17.12 -12.78
CA THR A 888 -24.89 -18.34 -12.45
C THR A 888 -24.45 -18.27 -10.99
N ASP A 889 -24.87 -19.25 -10.18
CA ASP A 889 -24.50 -19.41 -8.77
C ASP A 889 -23.69 -20.70 -8.59
N SER A 890 -22.93 -20.83 -7.50
CA SER A 890 -22.17 -22.05 -7.20
C SER A 890 -22.06 -22.32 -5.71
N PHE A 891 -22.05 -23.59 -5.33
CA PHE A 891 -21.94 -24.05 -3.95
C PHE A 891 -21.05 -25.29 -3.87
N VAL A 892 -20.59 -25.66 -2.67
CA VAL A 892 -19.65 -26.78 -2.46
C VAL A 892 -20.26 -27.85 -1.56
N ILE A 893 -20.26 -29.10 -2.03
CA ILE A 893 -20.68 -30.26 -1.25
C ILE A 893 -19.51 -31.24 -1.09
N THR A 894 -19.22 -31.60 0.15
CA THR A 894 -18.31 -32.68 0.51
C THR A 894 -19.03 -34.02 0.37
N VAL A 895 -18.45 -34.94 -0.40
CA VAL A 895 -18.90 -36.32 -0.55
C VAL A 895 -17.90 -37.25 0.15
N ASP A 896 -18.34 -37.92 1.22
CA ASP A 896 -17.53 -38.80 2.08
C ASP A 896 -17.89 -40.28 1.81
N ASN A 897 -16.88 -41.15 1.63
CA ASN A 897 -17.02 -42.61 1.48
C ASN A 897 -16.24 -43.43 2.53
N GLY A 898 -15.94 -42.82 3.68
CA GLY A 898 -15.20 -43.41 4.81
C GLY A 898 -15.88 -43.24 6.18
N ALA A 899 -16.96 -42.47 6.31
CA ALA A 899 -17.68 -42.23 7.57
C ALA A 899 -18.04 -43.51 8.35
N ALA A 900 -18.42 -44.59 7.66
CA ALA A 900 -18.78 -45.87 8.26
C ALA A 900 -17.60 -46.76 8.72
N ALA A 901 -16.35 -46.41 8.38
CA ALA A 901 -15.18 -47.28 8.58
C ALA A 901 -14.37 -47.01 9.88
N ARG A 902 -14.85 -46.11 10.75
CA ARG A 902 -14.14 -45.67 11.97
C ARG A 902 -14.47 -46.58 13.16
N MET A 903 -13.53 -47.40 13.61
CA MET A 903 -13.68 -48.20 14.83
C MET A 903 -13.48 -47.35 16.12
N PRO A 904 -14.27 -47.55 17.19
CA PRO A 904 -14.20 -46.74 18.40
C PRO A 904 -12.99 -47.10 19.29
N GLY A 905 -12.44 -46.09 19.97
CA GLY A 905 -11.33 -46.22 20.91
C GLY A 905 -9.94 -45.96 20.30
N LEU A 906 -8.89 -46.20 21.10
CA LEU A 906 -7.52 -45.77 20.80
C LEU A 906 -6.95 -46.31 19.47
N ALA A 907 -7.45 -47.47 19.00
CA ALA A 907 -7.08 -48.06 17.72
C ALA A 907 -7.55 -47.23 16.51
N GLY A 908 -8.72 -46.59 16.58
CA GLY A 908 -9.24 -45.71 15.53
C GLY A 908 -8.41 -44.43 15.38
N LEU A 909 -7.80 -43.95 16.47
CA LEU A 909 -6.90 -42.80 16.45
C LEU A 909 -5.59 -43.13 15.70
N LEU A 910 -4.98 -44.29 15.98
CA LEU A 910 -3.82 -44.81 15.25
C LEU A 910 -4.12 -45.06 13.76
N GLN A 911 -5.30 -45.61 13.45
CA GLN A 911 -5.77 -45.80 12.07
C GLN A 911 -5.89 -44.46 11.33
N THR A 912 -6.42 -43.42 11.99
CA THR A 912 -6.59 -42.08 11.40
C THR A 912 -5.24 -41.37 11.21
N LEU A 913 -4.32 -41.50 12.18
CA LEU A 913 -2.96 -40.94 12.09
C LEU A 913 -2.17 -41.53 10.91
N LEU A 914 -2.16 -42.85 10.73
CA LEU A 914 -1.49 -43.48 9.59
C LEU A 914 -2.15 -43.11 8.25
N HIS A 915 -3.49 -42.99 8.21
CA HIS A 915 -4.21 -42.61 7.00
C HIS A 915 -3.87 -41.18 6.56
N ASN A 916 -3.91 -40.21 7.48
CA ASN A 916 -3.58 -38.82 7.19
C ASN A 916 -2.09 -38.64 6.82
N PHE A 917 -1.19 -39.42 7.43
CA PHE A 917 0.22 -39.47 7.04
C PHE A 917 0.41 -39.98 5.60
N ALA A 918 -0.33 -41.03 5.20
CA ALA A 918 -0.28 -41.57 3.84
C ALA A 918 -0.87 -40.62 2.76
N VAL A 919 -1.86 -39.80 3.13
CA VAL A 919 -2.39 -38.73 2.26
C VAL A 919 -1.37 -37.58 2.16
N ARG A 920 -0.88 -37.05 3.30
CA ARG A 920 0.04 -35.88 3.34
C ARG A 920 1.38 -36.12 2.64
N LEU A 921 1.77 -37.39 2.44
CA LEU A 921 2.96 -37.77 1.68
C LEU A 921 2.68 -38.10 0.21
N GLY A 922 1.42 -38.26 -0.22
CA GLY A 922 1.05 -38.50 -1.62
C GLY A 922 0.89 -39.96 -2.05
N PHE A 923 0.65 -40.90 -1.11
CA PHE A 923 0.39 -42.32 -1.43
C PHE A 923 -1.11 -42.67 -1.58
N ALA A 924 -2.04 -41.85 -1.08
CA ALA A 924 -3.48 -42.10 -1.15
C ALA A 924 -4.30 -40.82 -1.44
N GLU A 925 -5.40 -40.99 -2.17
CA GLU A 925 -6.44 -39.95 -2.33
C GLU A 925 -7.34 -39.92 -1.07
N PRO A 926 -7.86 -38.75 -0.62
CA PRO A 926 -8.71 -38.65 0.56
C PRO A 926 -10.04 -39.42 0.45
N ALA A 927 -10.61 -39.81 1.61
CA ALA A 927 -11.95 -40.41 1.71
C ALA A 927 -13.10 -39.39 1.55
N THR A 928 -12.78 -38.10 1.42
CA THR A 928 -13.70 -36.97 1.26
C THR A 928 -13.32 -36.20 0.01
N ARG A 929 -14.25 -36.02 -0.92
CA ARG A 929 -14.06 -35.17 -2.11
C ARG A 929 -15.06 -34.02 -2.08
N ASP A 930 -14.55 -32.79 -2.09
CA ASP A 930 -15.36 -31.60 -2.32
C ASP A 930 -15.66 -31.46 -3.81
N GLU A 931 -16.93 -31.27 -4.17
CA GLU A 931 -17.37 -30.96 -5.53
C GLU A 931 -18.04 -29.58 -5.54
N GLN A 932 -17.51 -28.66 -6.35
CA GLN A 932 -18.17 -27.39 -6.63
C GLN A 932 -19.23 -27.60 -7.71
N ILE A 933 -20.48 -27.20 -7.42
CA ILE A 933 -21.63 -27.43 -8.28
C ILE A 933 -22.16 -26.06 -8.74
N THR A 934 -22.03 -25.81 -10.04
CA THR A 934 -22.42 -24.56 -10.68
C THR A 934 -23.82 -24.68 -11.29
N VAL A 935 -24.69 -23.69 -11.04
CA VAL A 935 -26.09 -23.69 -11.44
C VAL A 935 -26.42 -22.44 -12.27
N GLU A 936 -26.76 -22.64 -13.55
CA GLU A 936 -27.17 -21.57 -14.47
C GLU A 936 -28.71 -21.38 -14.44
N VAL A 937 -29.18 -20.27 -13.85
CA VAL A 937 -30.59 -19.84 -13.96
C VAL A 937 -30.76 -19.07 -15.27
N LYS A 938 -31.56 -19.59 -16.21
CA LYS A 938 -31.66 -19.04 -17.58
C LYS A 938 -32.62 -17.86 -17.64
N GLY A 939 -32.19 -16.72 -18.19
CA GLY A 939 -33.01 -15.50 -18.26
C GLY A 939 -32.83 -14.66 -19.53
N ASP A 940 -33.24 -13.38 -19.45
CA ASP A 940 -33.11 -12.44 -20.55
C ASP A 940 -31.69 -11.85 -20.71
N GLY A 941 -30.79 -12.05 -19.73
CA GLY A 941 -29.37 -11.71 -19.80
C GLY A 941 -29.07 -10.20 -19.74
N GLN A 942 -30.04 -9.40 -19.27
CA GLN A 942 -29.91 -7.94 -19.11
C GLN A 942 -30.07 -7.56 -17.63
N TYR A 943 -28.99 -7.06 -17.03
CA TYR A 943 -28.93 -6.66 -15.62
C TYR A 943 -28.87 -5.14 -15.56
N GLY A 944 -29.75 -4.47 -14.80
CA GLY A 944 -29.89 -3.00 -14.81
C GLY A 944 -30.75 -2.47 -15.97
N ASN A 945 -30.80 -1.14 -16.12
CA ASN A 945 -31.55 -0.47 -17.20
C ASN A 945 -30.92 0.87 -17.59
N ALA A 946 -30.18 0.89 -18.69
CA ALA A 946 -29.50 2.09 -19.18
C ALA A 946 -30.47 3.23 -19.56
N ILE A 947 -31.71 2.91 -19.97
CA ILE A 947 -32.69 3.94 -20.36
C ILE A 947 -33.17 4.72 -19.14
N ASP A 948 -33.49 4.03 -18.04
CA ASP A 948 -33.93 4.68 -16.79
C ASP A 948 -32.78 5.38 -16.06
N ALA A 949 -31.54 4.90 -16.23
CA ALA A 949 -30.34 5.39 -15.55
C ALA A 949 -29.69 6.61 -16.21
N LYS A 950 -29.78 6.79 -17.54
CA LYS A 950 -29.22 7.93 -18.28
C LYS A 950 -29.58 9.30 -17.69
N LYS A 951 -30.78 9.43 -17.10
CA LYS A 951 -31.27 10.69 -16.48
C LYS A 951 -30.60 11.07 -15.16
N TYR A 952 -29.82 10.17 -14.55
CA TYR A 952 -29.01 10.44 -13.36
C TYR A 952 -27.54 10.74 -13.70
N TRP A 953 -27.19 10.79 -14.99
CA TRP A 953 -25.87 11.26 -15.44
C TRP A 953 -25.63 12.71 -15.00
N VAL A 954 -24.41 12.97 -14.53
CA VAL A 954 -23.94 14.30 -14.10
C VAL A 954 -22.71 14.64 -14.96
N SER A 955 -22.67 15.86 -15.48
CA SER A 955 -21.50 16.39 -16.18
C SER A 955 -20.44 16.82 -15.18
N GLN A 956 -19.19 16.68 -15.55
CA GLN A 956 -18.03 17.17 -14.79
C GLN A 956 -17.62 18.59 -15.22
N SER A 957 -17.10 19.39 -14.28
CA SER A 957 -16.47 20.69 -14.54
C SER A 957 -15.00 20.80 -14.05
N TYR A 958 -14.54 19.91 -13.17
CA TYR A 958 -13.17 19.86 -12.61
C TYR A 958 -12.59 18.44 -12.62
N SER A 959 -11.31 18.24 -12.30
CA SER A 959 -10.63 16.93 -12.18
C SER A 959 -11.14 16.10 -10.97
N ASN A 960 -12.41 15.67 -10.99
CA ASN A 960 -13.14 15.14 -9.82
C ASN A 960 -14.05 13.93 -10.12
N CYS A 961 -13.65 13.04 -11.03
CA CYS A 961 -14.54 12.04 -11.67
C CYS A 961 -15.31 11.16 -10.68
N VAL A 962 -14.62 10.68 -9.65
CA VAL A 962 -15.16 9.91 -8.53
C VAL A 962 -16.32 10.65 -7.82
N LEU A 963 -16.27 11.97 -7.68
CA LEU A 963 -17.36 12.76 -7.08
C LEU A 963 -18.60 12.85 -7.97
N GLN A 964 -18.45 12.99 -9.29
CA GLN A 964 -19.63 13.02 -10.19
C GLN A 964 -20.23 11.63 -10.40
N ALA A 965 -19.39 10.59 -10.47
CA ALA A 965 -19.83 9.21 -10.44
C ALA A 965 -20.59 8.91 -9.13
N SER A 966 -20.11 9.41 -7.99
CA SER A 966 -20.81 9.34 -6.69
C SER A 966 -22.15 10.06 -6.72
N ALA A 967 -22.22 11.29 -7.23
CA ALA A 967 -23.47 12.04 -7.34
C ALA A 967 -24.51 11.30 -8.21
N ALA A 968 -24.08 10.78 -9.35
CA ALA A 968 -24.90 9.97 -10.25
C ALA A 968 -25.36 8.65 -9.60
N ALA A 969 -24.49 7.98 -8.85
CA ALA A 969 -24.81 6.75 -8.13
C ALA A 969 -25.80 6.99 -6.98
N VAL A 970 -25.65 8.07 -6.20
CA VAL A 970 -26.63 8.51 -5.20
C VAL A 970 -27.98 8.74 -5.86
N GLY A 971 -28.04 9.56 -6.92
CA GLY A 971 -29.28 9.85 -7.65
C GLY A 971 -29.96 8.60 -8.22
N GLN A 972 -29.19 7.66 -8.77
CA GLN A 972 -29.71 6.37 -9.25
C GLN A 972 -30.24 5.48 -8.11
N ALA A 973 -29.54 5.40 -6.99
CA ALA A 973 -29.91 4.56 -5.85
C ALA A 973 -31.14 5.09 -5.08
N THR A 974 -31.19 6.40 -4.78
CA THR A 974 -32.35 7.06 -4.14
C THR A 974 -33.52 7.29 -5.11
N ARG A 975 -33.22 7.28 -6.41
CA ARG A 975 -34.08 7.71 -7.54
C ARG A 975 -34.40 9.20 -7.57
N SER A 976 -33.71 10.03 -6.78
CA SER A 976 -33.85 11.50 -6.75
C SER A 976 -32.99 12.18 -7.83
N THR A 977 -33.11 13.51 -7.94
CA THR A 977 -32.05 14.33 -8.55
C THR A 977 -30.70 13.99 -7.89
N PRO A 978 -29.60 13.87 -8.65
CA PRO A 978 -28.25 13.84 -8.10
C PRO A 978 -27.94 15.07 -7.22
N PRO A 979 -27.02 14.96 -6.26
CA PRO A 979 -26.33 16.12 -5.67
C PRO A 979 -25.64 16.97 -6.76
N THR A 980 -25.39 18.25 -6.48
CA THR A 980 -24.63 19.12 -7.39
C THR A 980 -23.12 18.97 -7.17
N GLU A 981 -22.34 19.31 -8.19
CA GLU A 981 -20.87 19.23 -8.17
C GLU A 981 -20.26 20.03 -7.03
N GLU A 982 -20.73 21.27 -6.81
CA GLU A 982 -20.25 22.16 -5.75
C GLU A 982 -20.51 21.56 -4.37
N ARG A 983 -21.66 20.90 -4.18
CA ARG A 983 -22.01 20.26 -2.91
C ARG A 983 -21.18 19.01 -2.64
N MET A 984 -20.82 18.25 -3.67
CA MET A 984 -19.90 17.11 -3.51
C MET A 984 -18.50 17.58 -3.16
N VAL A 985 -18.00 18.63 -3.82
CA VAL A 985 -16.71 19.28 -3.55
C VAL A 985 -16.65 19.86 -2.12
N GLU A 986 -17.67 20.60 -1.69
CA GLU A 986 -17.76 21.16 -0.33
C GLU A 986 -17.68 20.05 0.75
N LEU A 987 -18.41 18.95 0.55
CA LEU A 987 -18.40 17.82 1.46
C LEU A 987 -17.03 17.11 1.48
N ALA A 988 -16.40 16.90 0.32
CA ALA A 988 -15.11 16.23 0.23
C ALA A 988 -13.95 17.07 0.81
N LYS A 989 -13.96 18.40 0.61
CA LYS A 989 -12.96 19.32 1.20
C LYS A 989 -13.06 19.44 2.72
N THR A 990 -14.23 19.20 3.30
CA THR A 990 -14.46 19.30 4.75
C THR A 990 -14.30 17.96 5.48
N THR A 991 -14.51 16.84 4.79
CA THR A 991 -14.47 15.48 5.38
C THR A 991 -13.04 14.93 5.42
N ASP A 992 -12.66 14.34 6.55
CA ASP A 992 -11.38 13.64 6.73
C ASP A 992 -11.37 12.28 6.00
N SER A 993 -10.23 11.96 5.38
CA SER A 993 -10.01 10.80 4.52
C SER A 993 -9.80 9.53 5.33
N VAL A 994 -10.50 8.46 4.95
CA VAL A 994 -10.27 7.09 5.46
C VAL A 994 -9.20 6.35 4.65
N ALA A 995 -9.03 6.71 3.37
CA ALA A 995 -8.02 6.14 2.48
C ALA A 995 -6.61 6.71 2.75
N THR A 996 -6.52 8.01 3.08
CA THR A 996 -5.30 8.69 3.52
C THR A 996 -5.51 9.31 4.93
N PRO A 997 -5.47 8.50 6.01
CA PRO A 997 -5.71 8.95 7.38
C PRO A 997 -4.86 10.18 7.75
N GLY A 998 -5.50 11.21 8.32
CA GLY A 998 -4.85 12.47 8.63
C GLY A 998 -4.87 13.52 7.51
N ARG A 999 -5.56 13.26 6.39
CA ARG A 999 -5.80 14.23 5.30
C ARG A 999 -7.30 14.48 5.11
N LYS A 1000 -7.67 15.47 4.29
CA LYS A 1000 -9.06 15.62 3.79
C LYS A 1000 -9.26 14.76 2.54
N MET A 1001 -10.49 14.32 2.31
CA MET A 1001 -10.86 13.49 1.14
C MET A 1001 -10.57 14.19 -0.19
N TYR A 1002 -10.60 15.53 -0.20
CA TYR A 1002 -10.25 16.34 -1.37
C TYR A 1002 -9.49 17.59 -0.93
N LEU A 1003 -8.35 17.88 -1.54
CA LEU A 1003 -7.57 19.06 -1.18
C LEU A 1003 -8.09 20.34 -1.86
N HIS A 1004 -8.39 20.30 -3.17
CA HIS A 1004 -9.05 21.40 -3.89
C HIS A 1004 -9.60 20.96 -5.26
N GLU A 1005 -10.74 21.53 -5.69
CA GLU A 1005 -11.28 21.45 -7.07
C GLU A 1005 -10.44 22.17 -8.14
N ARG A 1006 -9.23 22.62 -7.76
CA ARG A 1006 -8.30 23.35 -8.63
C ARG A 1006 -6.87 22.80 -8.48
N ILE A 1007 -6.71 21.55 -8.07
CA ILE A 1007 -5.46 20.80 -8.23
C ILE A 1007 -5.80 19.47 -8.89
N ASP A 1008 -4.83 18.90 -9.61
CA ASP A 1008 -5.03 17.65 -10.35
C ASP A 1008 -4.75 16.41 -9.49
N GLU A 1009 -5.32 16.42 -8.27
CA GLU A 1009 -5.43 15.27 -7.37
C GLU A 1009 -6.92 14.95 -7.16
N GLY A 1010 -7.30 13.67 -7.27
CA GLY A 1010 -8.69 13.21 -7.16
C GLY A 1010 -9.19 12.96 -5.73
N VAL A 1011 -10.27 12.17 -5.63
CA VAL A 1011 -10.80 11.63 -4.37
C VAL A 1011 -10.78 10.11 -4.48
N ASP A 1012 -10.23 9.41 -3.49
CA ASP A 1012 -10.17 7.94 -3.46
C ASP A 1012 -11.58 7.30 -3.43
N GLU A 1013 -11.75 6.18 -4.10
CA GLU A 1013 -13.02 5.46 -4.19
C GLU A 1013 -13.55 4.94 -2.83
N GLN A 1014 -12.69 4.64 -1.86
CA GLN A 1014 -13.07 4.31 -0.48
C GLN A 1014 -13.62 5.54 0.25
N ASP A 1015 -12.96 6.69 0.08
CA ASP A 1015 -13.43 7.96 0.61
C ASP A 1015 -14.80 8.32 0.02
N ALA A 1016 -14.97 8.12 -1.28
CA ALA A 1016 -16.22 8.35 -1.98
C ALA A 1016 -17.38 7.48 -1.46
N ALA A 1017 -17.11 6.21 -1.15
CA ALA A 1017 -18.08 5.33 -0.50
C ALA A 1017 -18.50 5.86 0.88
N VAL A 1018 -17.54 6.27 1.72
CA VAL A 1018 -17.80 6.83 3.05
C VAL A 1018 -18.52 8.19 2.96
N LEU A 1019 -18.15 9.06 2.02
CA LEU A 1019 -18.79 10.34 1.74
C LEU A 1019 -20.28 10.15 1.39
N MET A 1020 -20.57 9.18 0.51
CA MET A 1020 -21.93 8.80 0.13
C MET A 1020 -22.74 8.27 1.33
N GLU A 1021 -22.19 7.32 2.09
CA GLU A 1021 -22.81 6.70 3.28
C GLU A 1021 -23.09 7.72 4.40
N ARG A 1022 -22.21 8.72 4.58
CA ARG A 1022 -22.24 9.69 5.68
C ARG A 1022 -23.22 10.84 5.45
N TYR A 1023 -23.32 11.37 4.22
CA TYR A 1023 -24.09 12.59 3.93
C TYR A 1023 -25.41 12.37 3.18
N PHE A 1024 -25.64 11.18 2.62
CA PHE A 1024 -26.85 10.89 1.85
C PHE A 1024 -27.58 9.65 2.40
N ASN A 1025 -28.87 9.50 2.06
CA ASN A 1025 -29.69 8.38 2.52
C ASN A 1025 -29.42 7.09 1.69
N VAL A 1026 -28.15 6.74 1.55
CA VAL A 1026 -27.65 5.51 0.91
C VAL A 1026 -26.76 4.75 1.86
N SER A 1027 -26.64 3.44 1.62
CA SER A 1027 -25.59 2.59 2.18
C SER A 1027 -24.75 2.05 1.05
N THR A 1028 -23.46 1.93 1.30
CA THR A 1028 -22.42 1.58 0.34
C THR A 1028 -21.73 0.28 0.72
N THR A 1029 -21.04 -0.33 -0.23
CA THR A 1029 -19.98 -1.31 0.04
C THR A 1029 -18.88 -1.12 -1.00
N TYR A 1030 -17.63 -1.13 -0.58
CA TYR A 1030 -16.44 -1.08 -1.41
C TYR A 1030 -15.77 -2.47 -1.42
N GLN A 1031 -15.40 -3.01 -2.59
CA GLN A 1031 -14.76 -4.32 -2.73
C GLN A 1031 -13.77 -4.33 -3.91
N LYS A 1032 -12.50 -4.66 -3.67
CA LYS A 1032 -11.54 -5.10 -4.71
C LYS A 1032 -11.57 -6.63 -4.83
N PHE A 1033 -11.35 -7.16 -6.04
CA PHE A 1033 -11.31 -8.61 -6.30
C PHE A 1033 -9.91 -9.01 -6.75
N VAL A 1034 -9.07 -9.30 -5.76
CA VAL A 1034 -7.72 -9.84 -5.93
C VAL A 1034 -7.61 -11.25 -5.37
N SER A 1035 -6.51 -11.92 -5.72
CA SER A 1035 -6.09 -13.20 -5.16
C SER A 1035 -4.80 -13.04 -4.36
N TYR A 1036 -4.50 -14.01 -3.50
CA TYR A 1036 -3.29 -14.08 -2.69
C TYR A 1036 -2.66 -15.46 -2.83
N ASP A 1037 -1.35 -15.58 -2.61
CA ASP A 1037 -0.64 -16.86 -2.59
C ASP A 1037 -0.75 -17.57 -1.22
N GLU A 1038 -0.10 -18.74 -1.09
CA GLU A 1038 -0.16 -19.56 0.15
C GLU A 1038 0.61 -18.93 1.32
N ASP A 1039 1.51 -17.98 1.04
CA ASP A 1039 2.31 -17.22 2.03
C ASP A 1039 1.64 -15.87 2.38
N GLY A 1040 0.55 -15.49 1.70
CA GLY A 1040 -0.27 -14.31 1.98
C GLY A 1040 0.03 -13.09 1.11
N ASN A 1041 0.94 -13.18 0.12
CA ASN A 1041 1.30 -12.05 -0.74
C ASN A 1041 0.23 -11.81 -1.82
N ARG A 1042 0.05 -10.55 -2.22
CA ARG A 1042 -0.90 -10.17 -3.29
C ARG A 1042 -0.40 -10.63 -4.66
N ILE A 1043 -1.19 -11.48 -5.32
CA ILE A 1043 -1.04 -11.76 -6.75
C ILE A 1043 -2.09 -10.96 -7.54
N GLY A 1044 -1.66 -10.31 -8.63
CA GLY A 1044 -2.49 -9.36 -9.39
C GLY A 1044 -3.79 -9.97 -9.91
N ALA A 1045 -4.85 -9.15 -10.01
CA ALA A 1045 -6.23 -9.60 -10.26
C ALA A 1045 -6.36 -10.57 -11.44
N THR A 1046 -6.92 -11.76 -11.16
CA THR A 1046 -6.96 -12.88 -12.11
C THR A 1046 -8.25 -12.91 -12.95
N PRO A 1047 -8.30 -13.66 -14.07
CA PRO A 1047 -9.55 -13.83 -14.83
C PRO A 1047 -10.71 -14.41 -14.01
N ASP A 1048 -10.42 -15.28 -13.03
CA ASP A 1048 -11.43 -15.86 -12.13
C ASP A 1048 -11.97 -14.80 -11.14
N ASP A 1049 -11.12 -13.86 -10.74
CA ASP A 1049 -11.52 -12.67 -9.96
C ASP A 1049 -12.40 -11.73 -10.79
N GLY A 1050 -12.07 -11.54 -12.06
CA GLY A 1050 -12.91 -10.82 -13.02
C GLY A 1050 -14.29 -11.46 -13.17
N GLU A 1051 -14.39 -12.79 -13.21
CA GLU A 1051 -15.70 -13.45 -13.16
C GLU A 1051 -16.42 -13.27 -11.82
N ARG A 1052 -15.71 -13.29 -10.68
CA ARG A 1052 -16.29 -13.04 -9.34
C ARG A 1052 -16.89 -11.63 -9.27
N ALA A 1053 -16.13 -10.62 -9.68
CA ALA A 1053 -16.54 -9.21 -9.70
C ALA A 1053 -17.73 -8.99 -10.64
N LEU A 1054 -17.65 -9.51 -11.87
CA LEU A 1054 -18.72 -9.40 -12.87
C LEU A 1054 -20.03 -10.06 -12.39
N ARG A 1055 -19.97 -11.15 -11.61
CA ARG A 1055 -21.16 -11.77 -10.99
C ARG A 1055 -21.80 -10.88 -9.91
N GLU A 1056 -21.02 -10.21 -9.06
CA GLU A 1056 -21.60 -9.31 -8.05
C GLU A 1056 -22.11 -8.00 -8.68
N LEU A 1057 -21.42 -7.44 -9.68
CA LEU A 1057 -21.90 -6.31 -10.49
C LEU A 1057 -23.27 -6.62 -11.13
N GLN A 1058 -23.41 -7.80 -11.74
CA GLN A 1058 -24.69 -8.29 -12.28
C GLN A 1058 -25.77 -8.42 -11.18
N ALA A 1059 -25.42 -8.97 -10.02
CA ALA A 1059 -26.34 -9.13 -8.91
C ALA A 1059 -26.83 -7.76 -8.36
N ALA A 1060 -25.94 -6.79 -8.16
CA ALA A 1060 -26.26 -5.44 -7.71
C ALA A 1060 -27.19 -4.70 -8.69
N LEU A 1061 -26.86 -4.71 -9.98
CA LEU A 1061 -27.69 -4.12 -11.03
C LEU A 1061 -29.08 -4.77 -11.12
N ALA A 1062 -29.22 -6.07 -10.82
CA ALA A 1062 -30.50 -6.77 -10.76
C ALA A 1062 -31.25 -6.59 -9.43
N ARG A 1063 -30.58 -6.24 -8.33
CA ARG A 1063 -31.20 -5.71 -7.10
C ARG A 1063 -31.72 -4.27 -7.31
N GLY A 1064 -31.26 -3.58 -8.37
CA GLY A 1064 -31.62 -2.19 -8.68
C GLY A 1064 -30.78 -1.18 -7.90
N GLU A 1065 -29.59 -1.60 -7.48
CA GLU A 1065 -28.56 -0.78 -6.84
C GLU A 1065 -27.80 0.02 -7.91
N ALA A 1066 -27.13 1.10 -7.51
CA ALA A 1066 -26.16 1.77 -8.38
C ALA A 1066 -24.77 1.17 -8.15
N THR A 1067 -23.93 1.17 -9.19
CA THR A 1067 -22.62 0.52 -9.16
C THR A 1067 -21.59 1.40 -9.84
N MET A 1068 -20.53 1.77 -9.12
CA MET A 1068 -19.36 2.48 -9.67
C MET A 1068 -18.19 1.52 -9.82
N VAL A 1069 -17.35 1.82 -10.81
CA VAL A 1069 -16.09 1.13 -11.11
C VAL A 1069 -15.06 2.14 -11.59
N ALA A 1070 -13.78 1.85 -11.36
CA ALA A 1070 -12.65 2.58 -11.94
C ALA A 1070 -12.09 1.86 -13.18
N TYR A 1071 -11.50 2.60 -14.11
CA TYR A 1071 -10.75 2.10 -15.27
C TYR A 1071 -9.82 3.16 -15.86
N PRO A 1072 -8.74 2.78 -16.57
CA PRO A 1072 -7.96 3.69 -17.41
C PRO A 1072 -8.75 4.23 -18.62
N VAL A 1073 -8.73 5.54 -18.81
CA VAL A 1073 -9.20 6.25 -20.02
C VAL A 1073 -8.53 5.69 -21.26
N SER A 1074 -7.22 5.48 -21.23
CA SER A 1074 -6.40 4.98 -22.34
C SER A 1074 -6.89 3.66 -22.95
N ILE A 1075 -7.47 2.75 -22.16
CA ILE A 1075 -8.03 1.47 -22.64
C ILE A 1075 -9.48 1.64 -23.10
N ILE A 1076 -10.30 2.33 -22.30
CA ILE A 1076 -11.74 2.39 -22.56
C ILE A 1076 -12.09 3.38 -23.67
N TRP A 1077 -11.60 4.62 -23.59
CA TRP A 1077 -11.98 5.70 -24.49
C TRP A 1077 -11.44 5.48 -25.90
N THR A 1078 -10.16 5.11 -26.05
CA THR A 1078 -9.52 4.73 -27.33
C THR A 1078 -10.31 3.67 -28.13
N ALA A 1079 -11.11 2.84 -27.47
CA ALA A 1079 -11.95 1.83 -28.10
C ALA A 1079 -13.40 2.29 -28.44
N VAL A 1080 -13.85 3.47 -27.96
CA VAL A 1080 -15.25 3.94 -28.08
C VAL A 1080 -15.45 5.44 -28.40
N THR A 1081 -14.40 6.27 -28.41
CA THR A 1081 -14.41 7.69 -28.80
C THR A 1081 -13.46 7.95 -29.97
N ASP A 1082 -13.09 9.21 -30.20
CA ASP A 1082 -12.01 9.70 -31.08
C ASP A 1082 -10.70 9.96 -30.32
N PHE A 1083 -10.63 9.59 -29.04
CA PHE A 1083 -9.48 9.83 -28.16
C PHE A 1083 -8.20 9.17 -28.68
N VAL A 1084 -7.10 9.93 -28.64
CA VAL A 1084 -5.75 9.49 -29.01
C VAL A 1084 -4.85 9.71 -27.80
N PRO A 1085 -4.39 8.65 -27.13
CA PRO A 1085 -3.53 8.76 -25.95
C PRO A 1085 -2.22 9.52 -26.23
N GLY A 1086 -1.89 10.45 -25.33
CA GLY A 1086 -0.62 11.18 -25.27
C GLY A 1086 0.44 10.48 -24.41
N PRO A 1087 1.56 11.15 -24.09
CA PRO A 1087 2.65 10.59 -23.29
C PRO A 1087 2.26 10.27 -21.83
N GLU A 1088 1.39 11.10 -21.25
CA GLU A 1088 0.97 11.01 -19.84
C GLU A 1088 -0.15 9.97 -19.59
N ASP A 1089 -0.76 9.42 -20.66
CA ASP A 1089 -1.91 8.52 -20.56
C ASP A 1089 -1.51 7.09 -20.17
N SER A 1090 -1.79 6.71 -18.92
CA SER A 1090 -1.43 5.39 -18.39
C SER A 1090 -2.32 4.26 -18.89
N TYR A 1091 -1.70 3.13 -19.28
CA TYR A 1091 -2.38 1.85 -19.52
C TYR A 1091 -2.33 0.91 -18.30
N SER A 1092 -1.61 1.27 -17.24
CA SER A 1092 -1.28 0.42 -16.09
C SER A 1092 -1.81 0.93 -14.75
N TYR A 1093 -2.46 2.10 -14.74
CA TYR A 1093 -3.13 2.69 -13.58
C TYR A 1093 -4.57 3.05 -13.96
N ALA A 1094 -5.52 2.94 -13.04
CA ALA A 1094 -6.87 3.44 -13.26
C ALA A 1094 -6.90 4.93 -12.87
N ASP A 1095 -7.35 5.77 -13.81
CA ASP A 1095 -7.34 7.24 -13.72
C ASP A 1095 -8.75 7.84 -13.61
N HIS A 1096 -9.79 7.03 -13.85
CA HIS A 1096 -11.15 7.53 -14.05
C HIS A 1096 -12.24 6.58 -13.54
N ALA A 1097 -13.36 7.15 -13.10
CA ALA A 1097 -14.47 6.42 -12.48
C ALA A 1097 -15.81 6.71 -13.17
N ALA A 1098 -16.63 5.66 -13.34
CA ALA A 1098 -17.92 5.74 -13.99
C ALA A 1098 -19.00 4.85 -13.34
N VAL A 1099 -20.27 5.21 -13.53
CA VAL A 1099 -21.41 4.42 -13.03
C VAL A 1099 -21.84 3.41 -14.10
N VAL A 1100 -21.75 2.12 -13.80
CA VAL A 1100 -22.35 1.08 -14.64
C VAL A 1100 -23.87 1.13 -14.49
N THR A 1101 -24.58 1.14 -15.62
CA THR A 1101 -26.03 1.31 -15.70
C THR A 1101 -26.77 0.06 -16.19
N GLN A 1102 -26.11 -0.74 -17.04
CA GLN A 1102 -26.65 -2.02 -17.53
C GLN A 1102 -25.54 -2.94 -18.06
N VAL A 1103 -25.66 -4.25 -17.84
CA VAL A 1103 -24.88 -5.30 -18.51
C VAL A 1103 -25.81 -6.10 -19.41
N ASP A 1104 -25.51 -6.17 -20.71
CA ASP A 1104 -26.23 -6.98 -21.70
C ASP A 1104 -25.32 -8.09 -22.25
N LEU A 1105 -25.47 -9.30 -21.71
CA LEU A 1105 -24.67 -10.46 -22.10
C LEU A 1105 -25.04 -11.01 -23.49
N ARG A 1106 -26.23 -10.67 -24.04
CA ARG A 1106 -26.64 -11.10 -25.38
C ARG A 1106 -25.97 -10.25 -26.46
N ARG A 1107 -25.84 -8.95 -26.22
CA ARG A 1107 -25.13 -8.01 -27.11
C ARG A 1107 -23.63 -7.96 -26.82
N LYS A 1108 -23.19 -8.46 -25.65
CA LYS A 1108 -21.81 -8.35 -25.12
C LYS A 1108 -21.40 -6.89 -24.91
N ILE A 1109 -22.32 -6.10 -24.35
CA ILE A 1109 -22.16 -4.66 -24.12
C ILE A 1109 -22.40 -4.36 -22.63
N VAL A 1110 -21.56 -3.50 -22.08
CA VAL A 1110 -21.79 -2.80 -20.81
C VAL A 1110 -22.17 -1.35 -21.13
N TYR A 1111 -23.15 -0.81 -20.42
CA TYR A 1111 -23.57 0.59 -20.55
C TYR A 1111 -23.16 1.37 -19.32
N VAL A 1112 -22.47 2.51 -19.50
CA VAL A 1112 -21.99 3.36 -18.40
C VAL A 1112 -22.51 4.79 -18.51
N ASN A 1113 -22.70 5.45 -17.38
CA ASN A 1113 -22.73 6.91 -17.25
C ASN A 1113 -21.32 7.35 -16.84
N ASP A 1114 -20.57 7.89 -17.80
CA ASP A 1114 -19.22 8.44 -17.64
C ASP A 1114 -19.32 9.98 -17.66
N SER A 1115 -18.79 10.68 -16.65
CA SER A 1115 -19.04 12.12 -16.44
C SER A 1115 -18.24 13.05 -17.37
N SER A 1116 -17.13 12.58 -17.95
CA SER A 1116 -16.18 13.40 -18.72
C SER A 1116 -15.94 12.92 -20.15
N MET A 1117 -16.34 11.68 -20.51
CA MET A 1117 -16.12 11.15 -21.86
C MET A 1117 -16.71 12.05 -22.96
N THR A 1118 -15.83 12.56 -23.82
CA THR A 1118 -16.13 13.43 -24.95
C THR A 1118 -15.87 12.79 -26.32
N ASN A 1119 -16.38 13.45 -27.36
CA ASN A 1119 -16.07 13.29 -28.79
C ASN A 1119 -16.18 14.70 -29.42
N ASP A 1120 -15.22 15.16 -30.23
CA ASP A 1120 -15.15 16.54 -30.75
C ASP A 1120 -15.48 17.64 -29.69
N ASN A 1121 -14.89 17.54 -28.49
CA ASN A 1121 -15.17 18.38 -27.30
C ASN A 1121 -16.65 18.46 -26.86
N LYS A 1122 -17.47 17.45 -27.18
CA LYS A 1122 -18.88 17.32 -26.77
C LYS A 1122 -19.04 16.07 -25.92
N SER A 1123 -19.73 16.16 -24.78
CA SER A 1123 -19.95 15.00 -23.91
C SER A 1123 -20.80 13.92 -24.58
N VAL A 1124 -20.36 12.67 -24.47
CA VAL A 1124 -21.00 11.45 -25.01
C VAL A 1124 -21.10 10.32 -23.98
N GLY A 1125 -20.62 10.53 -22.75
CA GLY A 1125 -20.59 9.54 -21.67
C GLY A 1125 -21.95 9.13 -21.09
N GLN A 1126 -23.03 9.87 -21.39
CA GLN A 1126 -24.39 9.57 -20.88
C GLN A 1126 -24.95 8.25 -21.44
N GLY A 1127 -24.81 7.16 -20.69
CA GLY A 1127 -25.25 5.81 -21.09
C GLY A 1127 -24.54 5.32 -22.35
N LYS A 1128 -23.22 5.51 -22.43
CA LYS A 1128 -22.33 5.04 -23.51
C LYS A 1128 -22.31 3.51 -23.54
N ALA A 1129 -22.22 2.92 -24.73
CA ALA A 1129 -22.04 1.48 -24.91
C ALA A 1129 -20.55 1.12 -25.04
N ILE A 1130 -20.06 0.23 -24.18
CA ILE A 1130 -18.68 -0.29 -24.18
C ILE A 1130 -18.73 -1.82 -24.47
N PRO A 1131 -17.88 -2.37 -25.36
CA PRO A 1131 -17.77 -3.81 -25.54
C PRO A 1131 -17.30 -4.49 -24.24
N ILE A 1132 -17.96 -5.57 -23.81
CA ILE A 1132 -17.68 -6.18 -22.49
C ILE A 1132 -16.22 -6.64 -22.33
N GLY A 1133 -15.55 -7.07 -23.41
CA GLY A 1133 -14.12 -7.42 -23.35
C GLY A 1133 -13.18 -6.24 -23.13
N VAL A 1134 -13.55 -5.05 -23.63
CA VAL A 1134 -12.82 -3.79 -23.37
C VAL A 1134 -13.06 -3.33 -21.94
N PHE A 1135 -14.33 -3.36 -21.50
CA PHE A 1135 -14.70 -3.07 -20.12
C PHE A 1135 -13.95 -3.94 -19.10
N MET A 1136 -13.95 -5.27 -19.28
CA MET A 1136 -13.23 -6.19 -18.39
C MET A 1136 -11.71 -6.00 -18.43
N ALA A 1137 -11.13 -5.53 -19.54
CA ALA A 1137 -9.69 -5.25 -19.62
C ALA A 1137 -9.30 -3.99 -18.84
N GLY A 1138 -10.03 -2.88 -19.01
CA GLY A 1138 -9.81 -1.67 -18.21
C GLY A 1138 -10.08 -1.90 -16.72
N TRP A 1139 -11.18 -2.59 -16.40
CA TRP A 1139 -11.56 -2.88 -15.02
C TRP A 1139 -10.58 -3.81 -14.29
N GLN A 1140 -9.82 -4.65 -15.02
CA GLN A 1140 -8.75 -5.48 -14.44
C GLN A 1140 -7.60 -4.64 -13.87
N VAL A 1141 -7.27 -3.51 -14.51
CA VAL A 1141 -6.23 -2.57 -14.03
C VAL A 1141 -6.61 -1.95 -12.69
N ALA A 1142 -7.91 -1.81 -12.41
CA ALA A 1142 -8.46 -1.37 -11.14
C ALA A 1142 -8.70 -2.51 -10.12
N ASP A 1143 -8.02 -3.67 -10.23
CA ASP A 1143 -8.27 -4.86 -9.38
C ASP A 1143 -9.76 -5.28 -9.34
N TYR A 1144 -10.50 -5.05 -10.44
CA TYR A 1144 -11.96 -5.20 -10.58
C TYR A 1144 -12.77 -4.52 -9.46
N GLU A 1145 -12.32 -3.37 -8.98
CA GLU A 1145 -12.97 -2.65 -7.89
C GLU A 1145 -14.44 -2.31 -8.17
N LEU A 1146 -15.30 -2.61 -7.19
CA LEU A 1146 -16.73 -2.38 -7.25
C LEU A 1146 -17.21 -1.64 -6.00
N ILE A 1147 -17.76 -0.43 -6.18
CA ILE A 1147 -18.65 0.17 -5.20
C ILE A 1147 -20.10 -0.20 -5.57
N THR A 1148 -20.86 -0.72 -4.61
CA THR A 1148 -22.33 -0.82 -4.75
C THR A 1148 -23.03 0.15 -3.80
N VAL A 1149 -24.08 0.81 -4.27
CA VAL A 1149 -24.80 1.89 -3.58
C VAL A 1149 -26.31 1.59 -3.60
N LYS A 1150 -26.92 1.51 -2.41
CA LYS A 1150 -28.35 1.20 -2.23
C LYS A 1150 -29.01 2.25 -1.35
N ALA A 1151 -30.26 2.62 -1.60
CA ALA A 1151 -30.98 3.51 -0.69
C ALA A 1151 -31.15 2.87 0.71
N LYS A 1152 -30.92 3.65 1.77
CA LYS A 1152 -31.30 3.26 3.14
C LYS A 1152 -32.83 3.22 3.23
N SER A 1153 -33.39 2.06 3.60
CA SER A 1153 -34.84 1.90 3.77
C SER A 1153 -35.41 2.98 4.70
N PRO A 1154 -36.54 3.62 4.36
CA PRO A 1154 -37.14 4.62 5.22
C PRO A 1154 -37.50 3.98 6.56
N VAL A 1155 -37.06 4.59 7.65
CA VAL A 1155 -37.43 4.16 9.00
C VAL A 1155 -38.93 4.30 9.14
N SER A 1156 -39.64 3.16 9.22
CA SER A 1156 -41.07 3.14 9.55
C SER A 1156 -41.27 3.92 10.86
N PRO A 1157 -42.07 4.99 10.89
CA PRO A 1157 -42.27 5.76 12.11
C PRO A 1157 -42.82 4.84 13.19
N SER A 1158 -42.10 4.73 14.30
CA SER A 1158 -42.46 3.86 15.41
C SER A 1158 -43.82 4.29 15.96
N ILE A 1159 -44.85 3.49 15.69
CA ILE A 1159 -46.16 3.66 16.34
C ILE A 1159 -45.94 3.40 17.83
N ALA A 1160 -46.01 4.45 18.63
CA ALA A 1160 -45.89 4.34 20.08
C ALA A 1160 -47.09 3.55 20.63
N ALA A 1161 -46.78 2.47 21.35
CA ALA A 1161 -47.72 1.59 22.06
C ALA A 1161 -47.00 1.00 23.28
#